data_AF-A0A090IPU7-F1
#
_entry.id   AF-A0A090IPU7-F1
#
_cell.length_a   1.000
_cell.length_b   1.000
_cell.length_c   1.000
_cell.angle_alpha   90.00
_cell.angle_beta   90.00
_cell.angle_gamma   90.00
#
_symmetry.space_group_name_H-M   'P 1'
#
loop_
_entity.id
_entity.type
_entity.pdbx_description
1 polymer ?
#
loop_
_entity_poly.entity_id
_entity_poly.type
_entity_poly.pdbx_seq_one_letter_code
_entity_poly.pdbx_strand_id
1 'polypeptide(L)'
;MDYSKLKPGDDNYRAYIGPPMQYDFMGATQFRLLCTLGLRSEHKVLDLGCGSLRAGRFLISYLEPDNYHGIEPNEWLIKEAIKNQIGDGMVDIKRPKFDHNSSFNTAAFDTSFDFIIAQSIFSHTGLDLLSNALANIQASLNEDGLALVTFIKGTEDFKGEGWIYPGCVSFSPKTIKESALKSGLYSKELPWYHPRQTWFLLSKDESQLPTEKQLTFLSGAVLRGSEFINSIQPYELKPSLNLPQKMKSLIISGFHRSATSATANYLFDAGLNMGANLMAGNISNAKGHYEDWDAVQLHDEQLVKNETNWQFHDDVSLEPANDFLDSYIQKRSNISSYWGVKDPRACLFLNEWKQALGDAGHYLFVARHWSSCIESLLHRHSRDLAYGLPKVNRDMVGAKFWIQPELAAKMWLSYNKRLVEFAKANPQITMIATQRALFEGAPVIQELNTKFGFDLNEKVDSPFDLSLFRDKAKQRIFSQLSHSLQAQLNAVWNELLELATFRSEDEDPHIVNDEVKQNELAQVTALISSQKVIASPQLDMVNLNSTWLKECLAITEPAAISQFLDASPVARLSGIEVAEWLPEIQERFELNAHVILAAAKLLQRLKEYQLAINCFQVSVSLGVYFPYIDMMIGQCWQALDDSKKSEFFFKKAMVANPNNPIFYTNYAKLLLVLNRDDEAEKQFELGYQKGRKQPACIIPYCEYLNKVDKIQKAIDIANGFLDELSHPAINNLLSRLMLKRDVEQGKAHYSNAVKERLAGKDTLGWLASSCKVFDSAQAEEDFMIRCLSHWEKLK
;
A
#
# COMPACT_ATOMS: atom_id res chain seq x y z
N MET A 1 44.04 24.05 -14.71
CA MET A 1 42.80 24.82 -14.47
C MET A 1 42.01 24.07 -13.40
N ASP A 2 41.50 24.76 -12.39
CA ASP A 2 40.70 24.14 -11.32
C ASP A 2 39.23 24.06 -11.77
N TYR A 3 38.82 22.87 -12.20
CA TYR A 3 37.47 22.63 -12.73
C TYR A 3 36.36 22.70 -11.67
N SER A 4 36.70 22.64 -10.37
CA SER A 4 35.72 22.71 -9.29
C SER A 4 35.04 24.07 -9.15
N LYS A 5 35.63 25.12 -9.73
CA LYS A 5 35.12 26.50 -9.68
C LYS A 5 34.18 26.86 -10.83
N LEU A 6 34.07 25.98 -11.83
CA LEU A 6 33.26 26.20 -13.02
C LEU A 6 31.86 25.60 -12.84
N LYS A 7 30.85 26.26 -13.40
CA LYS A 7 29.44 25.83 -13.37
C LYS A 7 29.02 25.29 -14.74
N PRO A 8 28.02 24.38 -14.77
CA PRO A 8 27.42 23.95 -16.03
C PRO A 8 26.98 25.15 -16.87
N GLY A 9 27.38 25.18 -18.14
CA GLY A 9 27.09 26.28 -19.07
C GLY A 9 28.16 27.37 -19.18
N ASP A 10 29.21 27.36 -18.34
CA ASP A 10 30.32 28.29 -18.47
C ASP A 10 31.07 28.09 -19.81
N ASP A 11 31.70 29.16 -20.33
CA ASP A 11 32.56 29.18 -21.54
C ASP A 11 33.87 28.39 -21.34
N ASN A 12 33.73 27.09 -21.13
CA ASN A 12 34.78 26.11 -20.99
C ASN A 12 34.29 24.79 -21.57
N TYR A 13 35.11 24.12 -22.39
CA TYR A 13 34.68 22.94 -23.13
C TYR A 13 34.12 21.81 -22.23
N ARG A 14 34.59 21.68 -20.96
CA ARG A 14 34.04 20.69 -20.03
C ARG A 14 32.76 21.14 -19.35
N ALA A 15 32.71 22.42 -18.98
CA ALA A 15 31.64 22.99 -18.18
C ALA A 15 30.40 23.31 -19.04
N TYR A 16 30.60 23.69 -20.30
CA TYR A 16 29.50 23.97 -21.24
C TYR A 16 28.58 22.74 -21.37
N ILE A 17 29.12 21.54 -21.54
CA ILE A 17 28.32 20.33 -21.77
C ILE A 17 27.84 19.63 -20.47
N GLY A 18 27.93 20.30 -19.32
CA GLY A 18 27.46 19.81 -18.01
C GLY A 18 28.48 19.94 -16.88
N PRO A 19 28.27 19.25 -15.73
CA PRO A 19 29.18 19.35 -14.59
C PRO A 19 30.62 18.94 -14.95
N PRO A 20 31.62 19.84 -14.85
CA PRO A 20 32.96 19.60 -15.38
C PRO A 20 33.71 18.49 -14.63
N MET A 21 33.38 18.27 -13.35
CA MET A 21 33.94 17.17 -12.55
C MET A 21 33.41 15.79 -12.94
N GLN A 22 32.27 15.71 -13.63
CA GLN A 22 31.68 14.45 -14.11
C GLN A 22 31.99 14.18 -15.58
N TYR A 23 32.84 14.98 -16.21
CA TYR A 23 33.16 14.89 -17.63
C TYR A 23 33.64 13.48 -18.02
N ASP A 24 34.53 12.91 -17.21
CA ASP A 24 35.08 11.59 -17.47
C ASP A 24 34.02 10.48 -17.34
N PHE A 25 33.39 10.42 -16.16
CA PHE A 25 32.33 9.48 -15.85
C PHE A 25 31.24 9.47 -16.93
N MET A 26 30.79 10.65 -17.36
CA MET A 26 29.71 10.76 -18.34
C MET A 26 30.13 10.29 -19.74
N GLY A 27 31.38 10.48 -20.13
CA GLY A 27 31.88 9.91 -21.38
C GLY A 27 32.05 8.40 -21.32
N ALA A 28 32.62 7.89 -20.22
CA ALA A 28 32.87 6.47 -20.03
C ALA A 28 31.57 5.65 -19.95
N THR A 29 30.53 6.18 -19.30
CA THR A 29 29.25 5.48 -19.18
C THR A 29 28.51 5.35 -20.53
N GLN A 30 28.58 6.37 -21.40
CA GLN A 30 28.05 6.32 -22.77
C GLN A 30 28.74 5.23 -23.58
N PHE A 31 30.08 5.23 -23.56
CA PHE A 31 30.88 4.24 -24.28
C PHE A 31 30.61 2.82 -23.77
N ARG A 32 30.52 2.63 -22.45
CA ARG A 32 30.17 1.34 -21.85
C ARG A 32 28.78 0.86 -22.27
N LEU A 33 27.79 1.74 -22.30
CA LEU A 33 26.44 1.39 -22.71
C LEU A 33 26.42 0.88 -24.15
N LEU A 34 27.04 1.62 -25.08
CA LEU A 34 27.16 1.22 -26.48
C LEU A 34 27.86 -0.13 -26.63
N CYS A 35 28.99 -0.34 -25.96
CA CYS A 35 29.72 -1.61 -25.97
C CYS A 35 28.88 -2.77 -25.40
N THR A 36 28.10 -2.52 -24.35
CA THR A 36 27.20 -3.51 -23.74
C THR A 36 26.08 -3.90 -24.69
N LEU A 37 25.60 -2.96 -25.51
CA LEU A 37 24.60 -3.18 -26.55
C LEU A 37 25.19 -3.72 -27.87
N GLY A 38 26.48 -4.03 -27.91
CA GLY A 38 27.10 -4.73 -29.04
C GLY A 38 27.90 -3.86 -30.00
N LEU A 39 28.23 -2.61 -29.65
CA LEU A 39 29.13 -1.77 -30.47
C LEU A 39 30.47 -2.50 -30.75
N ARG A 40 30.91 -2.46 -32.01
CA ARG A 40 32.21 -2.97 -32.49
C ARG A 40 32.94 -1.92 -33.32
N SER A 41 34.24 -2.12 -33.53
CA SER A 41 35.13 -1.11 -34.14
C SER A 41 34.75 -0.80 -35.60
N GLU A 42 34.19 -1.76 -36.31
CA GLU A 42 33.73 -1.65 -37.70
C GLU A 42 32.40 -0.86 -37.85
N HIS A 43 31.66 -0.67 -36.76
CA HIS A 43 30.38 0.04 -36.80
C HIS A 43 30.57 1.54 -37.04
N LYS A 44 29.65 2.14 -37.78
CA LYS A 44 29.54 3.59 -37.94
C LYS A 44 28.69 4.18 -36.83
N VAL A 45 29.24 5.18 -36.15
CA VAL A 45 28.59 5.85 -35.02
C VAL A 45 28.38 7.31 -35.33
N LEU A 46 27.15 7.79 -35.09
CA LEU A 46 26.82 9.20 -35.03
C LEU A 46 26.66 9.65 -33.58
N ASP A 47 27.46 10.61 -33.15
CA ASP A 47 27.34 11.34 -31.88
C ASP A 47 26.60 12.66 -32.16
N LEU A 48 25.27 12.62 -32.02
CA LEU A 48 24.36 13.72 -32.33
C LEU A 48 24.34 14.70 -31.14
N GLY A 49 24.91 15.88 -31.35
CA GLY A 49 25.23 16.81 -30.26
C GLY A 49 26.47 16.36 -29.50
N CYS A 50 27.56 16.07 -30.24
CA CYS A 50 28.78 15.51 -29.68
C CYS A 50 29.50 16.47 -28.70
N GLY A 51 29.12 17.75 -28.69
CA GLY A 51 29.68 18.76 -27.81
C GLY A 51 31.20 18.80 -27.93
N SER A 52 31.87 18.75 -26.77
CA SER A 52 33.32 18.68 -26.69
C SER A 52 33.87 17.25 -26.71
N LEU A 53 33.24 16.33 -27.45
CA LEU A 53 33.70 14.94 -27.64
C LEU A 53 33.85 14.16 -26.33
N ARG A 54 32.89 14.36 -25.40
CA ARG A 54 32.92 13.67 -24.10
C ARG A 54 32.84 12.15 -24.25
N ALA A 55 31.89 11.66 -25.06
CA ALA A 55 31.86 10.28 -25.51
C ALA A 55 32.82 10.06 -26.68
N GLY A 56 32.87 11.01 -27.62
CA GLY A 56 33.72 10.99 -28.81
C GLY A 56 35.17 10.60 -28.56
N ARG A 57 35.81 11.08 -27.48
CA ARG A 57 37.21 10.70 -27.18
C ARG A 57 37.43 9.20 -26.96
N PHE A 58 36.43 8.48 -26.47
CA PHE A 58 36.46 7.02 -26.33
C PHE A 58 36.10 6.34 -27.65
N LEU A 59 35.05 6.83 -28.32
CA LEU A 59 34.55 6.27 -29.58
C LEU A 59 35.56 6.40 -30.71
N ILE A 60 36.13 7.59 -30.93
CA ILE A 60 37.18 7.84 -31.94
C ILE A 60 38.37 6.90 -31.73
N SER A 61 38.77 6.69 -30.47
CA SER A 61 39.89 5.80 -30.14
C SER A 61 39.56 4.32 -30.46
N TYR A 62 38.32 3.91 -30.25
CA TYR A 62 37.86 2.52 -30.39
C TYR A 62 37.52 2.13 -31.84
N LEU A 63 36.84 3.00 -32.58
CA LEU A 63 36.33 2.73 -33.92
C LEU A 63 37.45 2.69 -34.96
N GLU A 64 37.25 1.94 -36.03
CA GLU A 64 38.13 1.96 -37.20
C GLU A 64 38.13 3.35 -37.86
N PRO A 65 39.14 3.67 -38.69
CA PRO A 65 39.19 4.94 -39.39
C PRO A 65 37.91 5.24 -40.20
N ASP A 66 37.51 6.51 -40.23
CA ASP A 66 36.34 7.04 -40.94
C ASP A 66 34.96 6.66 -40.35
N ASN A 67 34.91 5.94 -39.22
CA ASN A 67 33.64 5.43 -38.66
C ASN A 67 32.98 6.33 -37.60
N TYR A 68 33.70 7.31 -37.03
CA TYR A 68 33.10 8.28 -36.10
C TYR A 68 32.59 9.52 -36.81
N HIS A 69 31.34 9.89 -36.54
CA HIS A 69 30.68 11.07 -37.08
C HIS A 69 30.08 11.87 -35.92
N GLY A 70 30.28 13.18 -35.90
CA GLY A 70 29.77 14.07 -34.84
C GLY A 70 29.05 15.29 -35.42
N ILE A 71 27.87 15.61 -34.88
CA ILE A 71 27.16 16.85 -35.20
C ILE A 71 27.21 17.74 -33.96
N GLU A 72 27.76 18.94 -34.09
CA GLU A 72 27.76 19.95 -33.02
C GLU A 72 27.81 21.37 -33.61
N PRO A 73 26.78 22.20 -33.38
CA PRO A 73 26.75 23.58 -33.87
C PRO A 73 27.91 24.44 -33.37
N ASN A 74 28.38 24.22 -32.15
CA ASN A 74 29.46 24.97 -31.55
C ASN A 74 30.82 24.37 -31.93
N GLU A 75 31.31 24.68 -33.13
CA GLU A 75 32.60 24.18 -33.65
C GLU A 75 33.77 24.34 -32.66
N TRP A 76 33.76 25.40 -31.85
CA TRP A 76 34.80 25.65 -30.85
C TRP A 76 34.91 24.55 -29.80
N LEU A 77 33.82 23.84 -29.46
CA LEU A 77 33.83 22.73 -28.52
C LEU A 77 34.65 21.55 -29.06
N ILE A 78 34.47 21.23 -30.35
CA ILE A 78 35.23 20.18 -31.03
C ILE A 78 36.71 20.56 -31.10
N LYS A 79 37.02 21.80 -31.50
CA LYS A 79 38.41 22.30 -31.55
C LYS A 79 39.11 22.21 -30.21
N GLU A 80 38.45 22.65 -29.14
CA GLU A 80 39.01 22.56 -27.78
C GLU A 80 39.10 21.10 -27.30
N ALA A 81 38.17 20.23 -27.68
CA ALA A 81 38.25 18.81 -27.37
C ALA A 81 39.43 18.12 -28.07
N ILE A 82 39.64 18.39 -29.36
CA ILE A 82 40.79 17.87 -30.11
C ILE A 82 42.07 18.32 -29.42
N LYS A 83 42.22 19.61 -29.18
CA LYS A 83 43.41 20.19 -28.52
C LYS A 83 43.66 19.62 -27.12
N ASN A 84 42.62 19.45 -26.30
CA ASN A 84 42.79 19.15 -24.88
C ASN A 84 42.54 17.68 -24.50
N GLN A 85 41.93 16.85 -25.35
CA GLN A 85 41.50 15.49 -24.98
C GLN A 85 42.06 14.37 -25.87
N ILE A 86 42.15 14.55 -27.20
CA ILE A 86 42.57 13.46 -28.11
C ILE A 86 43.82 13.75 -28.94
N GLY A 87 44.10 15.02 -29.25
CA GLY A 87 45.23 15.47 -30.06
C GLY A 87 45.04 15.26 -31.57
N ASP A 88 45.77 16.04 -32.36
CA ASP A 88 45.70 16.01 -33.83
C ASP A 88 46.11 14.65 -34.41
N GLY A 89 47.09 13.97 -33.80
CA GLY A 89 47.52 12.65 -34.26
C GLY A 89 46.40 11.59 -34.22
N MET A 90 45.46 11.67 -33.27
CA MET A 90 44.31 10.77 -33.26
C MET A 90 43.34 11.11 -34.39
N VAL A 91 43.17 12.40 -34.70
CA VAL A 91 42.34 12.87 -35.81
C VAL A 91 42.92 12.40 -37.14
N ASP A 92 44.23 12.46 -37.32
CA ASP A 92 44.92 11.99 -38.53
C ASP A 92 44.74 10.48 -38.74
N ILE A 93 44.87 9.69 -37.67
CA ILE A 93 44.75 8.23 -37.73
C ILE A 93 43.30 7.80 -37.97
N LYS A 94 42.37 8.36 -37.19
CA LYS A 94 40.98 7.89 -37.12
C LYS A 94 40.03 8.61 -38.07
N ARG A 95 40.44 9.77 -38.61
CA ARG A 95 39.67 10.59 -39.56
C ARG A 95 38.19 10.76 -39.17
N PRO A 96 37.89 11.22 -37.93
CA PRO A 96 36.52 11.52 -37.54
C PRO A 96 35.93 12.62 -38.44
N LYS A 97 34.63 12.51 -38.76
CA LYS A 97 33.91 13.50 -39.57
C LYS A 97 33.01 14.36 -38.69
N PHE A 98 33.00 15.66 -38.93
CA PHE A 98 32.22 16.62 -38.16
C PHE A 98 31.33 17.47 -39.07
N ASP A 99 30.13 17.79 -38.59
CA ASP A 99 29.24 18.77 -39.19
C ASP A 99 28.71 19.72 -38.10
N HIS A 100 28.47 20.99 -38.46
CA HIS A 100 28.14 22.06 -37.53
C HIS A 100 26.71 22.61 -37.70
N ASN A 101 25.81 21.84 -38.32
CA ASN A 101 24.42 22.24 -38.45
C ASN A 101 23.66 22.18 -37.10
N SER A 102 22.74 23.12 -36.88
CA SER A 102 21.84 23.17 -35.72
C SER A 102 20.46 22.52 -35.97
N SER A 103 20.26 21.97 -37.15
CA SER A 103 19.00 21.36 -37.61
C SER A 103 18.90 19.85 -37.40
N PHE A 104 19.90 19.23 -36.76
CA PHE A 104 20.02 17.77 -36.63
C PHE A 104 20.01 17.03 -37.98
N ASN A 105 20.45 17.69 -39.05
CA ASN A 105 20.48 17.13 -40.39
C ASN A 105 21.59 16.08 -40.48
N THR A 106 21.21 14.80 -40.43
CA THR A 106 22.12 13.65 -40.48
C THR A 106 22.55 13.29 -41.90
N ALA A 107 21.82 13.77 -42.93
CA ALA A 107 22.15 13.54 -44.33
C ALA A 107 23.46 14.21 -44.76
N ALA A 108 24.02 15.10 -43.93
CA ALA A 108 25.31 15.76 -44.15
C ALA A 108 26.49 14.79 -44.36
N PHE A 109 26.38 13.55 -43.89
CA PHE A 109 27.45 12.55 -44.01
C PHE A 109 27.25 11.53 -45.13
N ASP A 110 26.12 11.57 -45.85
CA ASP A 110 25.77 10.65 -46.94
C ASP A 110 26.02 9.15 -46.59
N THR A 111 25.64 8.77 -45.37
CA THR A 111 25.78 7.40 -44.85
C THR A 111 24.69 7.10 -43.84
N SER A 112 24.42 5.82 -43.64
CA SER A 112 23.63 5.30 -42.52
C SER A 112 24.53 4.82 -41.39
N PHE A 113 23.96 4.71 -40.18
CA PHE A 113 24.66 4.43 -38.92
C PHE A 113 24.13 3.18 -38.23
N ASP A 114 25.05 2.40 -37.66
CA ASP A 114 24.73 1.25 -36.80
C ASP A 114 24.31 1.72 -35.41
N PHE A 115 24.98 2.77 -34.91
CA PHE A 115 24.66 3.40 -33.64
C PHE A 115 24.52 4.90 -33.78
N ILE A 116 23.46 5.45 -33.21
CA ILE A 116 23.30 6.89 -33.00
C ILE A 116 23.23 7.15 -31.51
N ILE A 117 23.94 8.13 -30.98
CA ILE A 117 23.86 8.52 -29.57
C ILE A 117 23.58 10.02 -29.45
N ALA A 118 22.64 10.39 -28.59
CA ALA A 118 22.29 11.77 -28.30
C ALA A 118 22.09 11.96 -26.79
N GLN A 119 23.19 12.24 -26.07
CA GLN A 119 23.12 12.52 -24.64
C GLN A 119 22.84 14.00 -24.38
N SER A 120 21.81 14.26 -23.58
CA SER A 120 21.46 15.58 -23.06
C SER A 120 21.19 16.58 -24.18
N ILE A 121 20.52 16.14 -25.23
CA ILE A 121 20.02 17.00 -26.31
C ILE A 121 18.55 17.29 -26.06
N PHE A 122 17.72 16.26 -25.92
CA PHE A 122 16.28 16.41 -25.73
C PHE A 122 15.88 16.97 -24.36
N SER A 123 16.82 17.07 -23.42
CA SER A 123 16.64 17.85 -22.20
C SER A 123 16.70 19.36 -22.43
N HIS A 124 16.98 19.84 -23.65
CA HIS A 124 17.12 21.25 -23.99
C HIS A 124 16.34 21.65 -25.25
N THR A 125 15.36 20.86 -25.70
CA THR A 125 14.63 21.14 -26.95
C THR A 125 13.12 21.07 -26.76
N GLY A 126 12.37 21.95 -27.42
CA GLY A 126 10.92 21.81 -27.60
C GLY A 126 10.52 20.62 -28.46
N LEU A 127 9.21 20.35 -28.54
CA LEU A 127 8.63 19.23 -29.30
C LEU A 127 8.87 19.35 -30.82
N ASP A 128 8.97 20.57 -31.33
CA ASP A 128 9.29 20.90 -32.71
C ASP A 128 10.65 20.33 -33.13
N LEU A 129 11.68 20.61 -32.33
CA LEU A 129 13.04 20.15 -32.55
C LEU A 129 13.20 18.66 -32.26
N LEU A 130 12.52 18.14 -31.24
CA LEU A 130 12.49 16.71 -30.94
C LEU A 130 11.96 15.90 -32.13
N SER A 131 10.82 16.32 -32.70
CA SER A 131 10.19 15.62 -33.82
C SER A 131 11.10 15.61 -35.06
N ASN A 132 11.73 16.75 -35.37
CA ASN A 132 12.69 16.85 -36.46
C ASN A 132 13.93 15.97 -36.22
N ALA A 133 14.48 15.96 -35.01
CA ALA A 133 15.62 15.13 -34.66
C ALA A 133 15.31 13.64 -34.78
N LEU A 134 14.15 13.19 -34.28
CA LEU A 134 13.72 11.79 -34.37
C LEU A 134 13.51 11.34 -35.82
N ALA A 135 12.98 12.21 -36.69
CA ALA A 135 12.85 11.92 -38.12
C ALA A 135 14.23 11.75 -38.80
N ASN A 136 15.20 12.62 -38.49
CA ASN A 136 16.56 12.50 -39.02
C ASN A 136 17.30 11.26 -38.48
N ILE A 137 17.09 10.92 -37.20
CA ILE A 137 17.58 9.67 -36.60
C ILE A 137 17.00 8.49 -37.38
N GLN A 138 15.68 8.42 -37.59
CA GLN A 138 15.06 7.33 -38.31
C GLN A 138 15.58 7.20 -39.75
N ALA A 139 15.73 8.32 -40.47
CA ALA A 139 16.17 8.31 -41.86
C ALA A 139 17.63 7.82 -42.03
N SER A 140 18.48 8.05 -41.02
CA SER A 140 19.92 7.73 -41.09
C SER A 140 20.33 6.49 -40.30
N LEU A 141 19.41 5.84 -39.58
CA LEU A 141 19.68 4.60 -38.87
C LEU A 141 19.62 3.40 -39.84
N ASN A 142 20.54 2.44 -39.70
CA ASN A 142 20.42 1.14 -40.38
C ASN A 142 19.15 0.41 -39.93
N GLU A 143 18.70 -0.59 -40.70
CA GLU A 143 17.47 -1.34 -40.38
C GLU A 143 17.54 -2.07 -39.03
N ASP A 144 18.71 -2.60 -38.69
CA ASP A 144 19.06 -3.21 -37.41
C ASP A 144 19.82 -2.26 -36.46
N GLY A 145 19.91 -0.97 -36.83
CA GLY A 145 20.63 0.02 -36.04
C GLY A 145 19.91 0.39 -34.74
N LEU A 146 20.70 0.93 -33.80
CA LEU A 146 20.24 1.34 -32.47
C LEU A 146 20.52 2.82 -32.22
N ALA A 147 19.50 3.58 -31.83
CA ALA A 147 19.68 4.96 -31.38
C ALA A 147 19.46 5.08 -29.87
N LEU A 148 20.40 5.70 -29.16
CA LEU A 148 20.38 5.87 -27.71
C LEU A 148 20.26 7.35 -27.39
N VAL A 149 19.19 7.69 -26.67
CA VAL A 149 18.87 9.09 -26.40
C VAL A 149 18.49 9.27 -24.94
N THR A 150 18.70 10.46 -24.37
CA THR A 150 18.32 10.74 -22.99
C THR A 150 17.24 11.81 -22.86
N PHE A 151 16.38 11.63 -21.86
CA PHE A 151 15.33 12.58 -21.49
C PHE A 151 15.33 12.85 -19.99
N ILE A 152 14.87 14.04 -19.58
CA ILE A 152 14.39 14.27 -18.20
C ILE A 152 12.91 13.89 -18.19
N LYS A 153 12.55 12.88 -17.40
CA LYS A 153 11.15 12.46 -17.26
C LYS A 153 10.39 13.43 -16.35
N GLY A 154 9.21 13.85 -16.79
CA GLY A 154 8.28 14.68 -16.00
C GLY A 154 6.88 14.08 -15.99
N THR A 155 6.03 14.57 -15.08
CA THR A 155 4.59 14.28 -15.10
C THR A 155 3.85 15.10 -16.17
N GLU A 156 4.42 16.23 -16.57
CA GLU A 156 3.91 17.11 -17.62
C GLU A 156 4.94 17.31 -18.74
N ASP A 157 4.44 17.58 -19.94
CA ASP A 157 5.26 17.93 -21.09
C ASP A 157 5.57 19.43 -21.13
N PHE A 158 6.81 19.77 -21.45
CA PHE A 158 7.18 21.14 -21.77
C PHE A 158 6.46 21.63 -23.03
N LYS A 159 5.91 22.85 -22.98
CA LYS A 159 5.04 23.42 -24.02
C LYS A 159 5.72 24.47 -24.93
N GLY A 160 6.98 24.81 -24.68
CA GLY A 160 7.73 25.75 -25.53
C GLY A 160 8.34 25.10 -26.77
N GLU A 161 8.85 25.94 -27.67
CA GLU A 161 9.50 25.54 -28.93
C GLU A 161 10.98 25.94 -28.95
N GLY A 162 11.77 25.29 -29.80
CA GLY A 162 13.18 25.64 -30.02
C GLY A 162 14.15 25.16 -28.93
N TRP A 163 15.35 25.75 -28.92
CA TRP A 163 16.42 25.42 -27.97
C TRP A 163 16.24 26.15 -26.63
N ILE A 164 16.27 25.41 -25.54
CA ILE A 164 16.09 25.88 -24.15
C ILE A 164 17.38 25.66 -23.36
N TYR A 165 18.52 26.08 -23.92
CA TYR A 165 19.82 25.96 -23.27
C TYR A 165 20.24 27.32 -22.66
N PRO A 166 20.78 27.39 -21.42
CA PRO A 166 21.19 26.29 -20.54
C PRO A 166 20.08 25.73 -19.63
N GLY A 167 18.82 26.15 -19.82
CA GLY A 167 17.66 25.61 -19.10
C GLY A 167 17.45 24.12 -19.34
N CYS A 168 16.48 23.49 -18.67
CA CYS A 168 16.16 22.08 -18.89
C CYS A 168 14.65 21.91 -19.07
N VAL A 169 14.26 20.96 -19.91
CA VAL A 169 12.87 20.59 -20.16
C VAL A 169 12.62 19.13 -19.81
N SER A 170 11.38 18.82 -19.46
CA SER A 170 10.93 17.46 -19.21
C SER A 170 9.81 17.05 -20.15
N PHE A 171 9.75 15.76 -20.44
CA PHE A 171 8.66 15.14 -21.19
C PHE A 171 8.09 13.95 -20.42
N SER A 172 6.80 13.72 -20.58
CA SER A 172 6.14 12.53 -20.06
C SER A 172 6.59 11.28 -20.82
N PRO A 173 6.65 10.10 -20.17
CA PRO A 173 6.99 8.84 -20.85
C PRO A 173 6.07 8.52 -22.04
N LYS A 174 4.81 8.95 -21.95
CA LYS A 174 3.83 8.81 -23.02
C LYS A 174 4.26 9.61 -24.26
N THR A 175 4.56 10.89 -24.09
CA THR A 175 4.97 11.77 -25.19
C THR A 175 6.28 11.34 -25.83
N ILE A 176 7.24 10.83 -25.04
CA ILE A 176 8.49 10.25 -25.56
C ILE A 176 8.19 9.07 -26.49
N LYS A 177 7.41 8.08 -26.02
CA LYS A 177 7.04 6.89 -26.81
C LYS A 177 6.23 7.25 -28.05
N GLU A 178 5.26 8.14 -27.93
CA GLU A 178 4.42 8.56 -29.06
C GLU A 178 5.22 9.34 -30.11
N SER A 179 6.17 10.18 -29.71
CA SER A 179 7.01 10.94 -30.64
C SER A 179 7.97 10.03 -31.41
N ALA A 180 8.56 9.04 -30.73
CA ALA A 180 9.37 8.01 -31.38
C ALA A 180 8.54 7.21 -32.39
N LEU A 181 7.37 6.73 -31.98
CA LEU A 181 6.51 5.92 -32.84
C LEU A 181 6.00 6.71 -34.06
N LYS A 182 5.61 7.97 -33.88
CA LYS A 182 5.23 8.87 -34.99
C LYS A 182 6.35 9.06 -36.01
N SER A 183 7.60 8.97 -35.58
CA SER A 183 8.78 9.07 -36.43
C SER A 183 9.19 7.74 -37.05
N GLY A 184 8.45 6.65 -36.79
CA GLY A 184 8.76 5.30 -37.29
C GLY A 184 9.80 4.54 -36.46
N LEU A 185 9.93 4.85 -35.17
CA LEU A 185 10.86 4.19 -34.25
C LEU A 185 10.11 3.58 -33.05
N TYR A 186 10.46 2.34 -32.70
CA TYR A 186 10.10 1.73 -31.43
C TYR A 186 11.05 2.22 -30.34
N SER A 187 10.58 2.29 -29.09
CA SER A 187 11.38 2.81 -27.97
C SER A 187 11.27 1.95 -26.72
N LYS A 188 12.39 1.71 -26.04
CA LYS A 188 12.46 1.04 -24.72
C LYS A 188 13.28 1.89 -23.75
N GLU A 189 12.72 2.12 -22.56
CA GLU A 189 13.47 2.74 -21.45
C GLU A 189 14.56 1.78 -20.98
N LEU A 190 15.77 2.28 -20.75
CA LEU A 190 16.90 1.50 -20.26
C LEU A 190 17.18 1.81 -18.79
N PRO A 191 17.47 0.81 -17.95
CA PRO A 191 17.84 1.00 -16.55
C PRO A 191 19.29 1.46 -16.35
N TRP A 192 19.93 1.93 -17.41
CA TRP A 192 21.33 2.32 -17.38
C TRP A 192 21.51 3.57 -16.52
N TYR A 193 22.27 3.45 -15.44
CA TYR A 193 22.43 4.51 -14.47
C TYR A 193 22.91 5.82 -15.12
N HIS A 194 22.13 6.88 -14.90
CA HIS A 194 22.48 8.24 -15.25
C HIS A 194 22.02 9.17 -14.11
N PRO A 195 22.89 10.08 -13.60
CA PRO A 195 22.58 10.85 -12.38
C PRO A 195 21.40 11.82 -12.45
N ARG A 196 20.88 12.12 -13.66
CA ARG A 196 19.93 13.23 -13.90
C ARG A 196 18.84 12.96 -14.95
N GLN A 197 18.97 11.91 -15.74
CA GLN A 197 18.21 11.70 -16.98
C GLN A 197 18.01 10.20 -17.16
N THR A 198 17.14 9.82 -18.08
CA THR A 198 16.82 8.43 -18.36
C THR A 198 17.18 8.12 -19.80
N TRP A 199 17.85 6.98 -20.01
CA TRP A 199 18.18 6.47 -21.34
C TRP A 199 16.98 5.79 -21.99
N PHE A 200 16.81 6.03 -23.28
CA PHE A 200 15.88 5.32 -24.15
C PHE A 200 16.66 4.75 -25.32
N LEU A 201 16.43 3.47 -25.61
CA LEU A 201 16.86 2.81 -26.84
C LEU A 201 15.76 2.90 -27.87
N LEU A 202 16.11 3.31 -29.09
CA LEU A 202 15.22 3.39 -30.23
C LEU A 202 15.72 2.47 -31.35
N SER A 203 14.80 1.85 -32.08
CA SER A 203 15.12 1.08 -33.29
C SER A 203 13.96 1.12 -34.28
N LYS A 204 14.24 0.87 -35.56
CA LYS A 204 13.22 0.70 -36.60
C LYS A 204 12.45 -0.61 -36.45
N ASP A 205 13.09 -1.62 -35.87
CA ASP A 205 12.52 -2.94 -35.60
C ASP A 205 12.38 -3.16 -34.10
N GLU A 206 11.15 -3.41 -33.65
CA GLU A 206 10.84 -3.70 -32.24
C GLU A 206 11.62 -4.91 -31.71
N SER A 207 11.95 -5.88 -32.58
CA SER A 207 12.69 -7.09 -32.19
C SER A 207 14.13 -6.82 -31.75
N GLN A 208 14.69 -5.66 -32.11
CA GLN A 208 16.03 -5.21 -31.68
C GLN A 208 16.04 -4.62 -30.27
N LEU A 209 14.87 -4.36 -29.68
CA LEU A 209 14.80 -3.83 -28.31
C LEU A 209 15.11 -4.94 -27.28
N PRO A 210 15.83 -4.63 -26.19
CA PRO A 210 16.21 -5.63 -25.20
C PRO A 210 14.98 -6.21 -24.50
N THR A 211 14.98 -7.53 -24.38
CA THR A 211 14.04 -8.26 -23.53
C THR A 211 14.23 -7.90 -22.06
N GLU A 212 13.22 -8.16 -21.23
CA GLU A 212 13.28 -7.98 -19.77
C GLU A 212 14.51 -8.66 -19.14
N LYS A 213 14.86 -9.85 -19.60
CA LYS A 213 16.07 -10.56 -19.14
C LYS A 213 17.36 -9.87 -19.56
N GLN A 214 17.38 -9.17 -20.70
CA GLN A 214 18.57 -8.41 -21.13
C GLN A 214 18.71 -7.10 -20.34
N LEU A 215 17.59 -6.48 -19.92
CA LEU A 215 17.62 -5.25 -19.12
C LEU A 215 18.36 -5.40 -17.79
N THR A 216 18.37 -6.60 -17.19
CA THR A 216 19.11 -6.86 -15.94
C THR A 216 20.63 -6.68 -16.09
N PHE A 217 21.16 -6.74 -17.32
CA PHE A 217 22.58 -6.49 -17.61
C PHE A 217 22.88 -5.03 -17.97
N LEU A 218 21.85 -4.20 -18.11
CA LEU A 218 21.95 -2.80 -18.54
C LEU A 218 21.82 -1.83 -17.37
N SER A 219 22.31 -2.18 -16.17
CA SER A 219 22.20 -1.33 -14.97
C SER A 219 23.16 -0.14 -14.94
N GLY A 220 24.28 -0.22 -15.64
CA GLY A 220 25.31 0.84 -15.62
C GLY A 220 26.05 0.96 -14.28
N ALA A 221 26.09 -0.11 -13.47
CA ALA A 221 26.71 -0.09 -12.15
C ALA A 221 28.15 0.42 -12.14
N VAL A 222 28.45 1.26 -11.14
CA VAL A 222 29.77 1.84 -10.85
C VAL A 222 30.21 1.32 -9.49
N LEU A 223 31.16 0.40 -9.51
CA LEU A 223 31.72 -0.15 -8.28
C LEU A 223 32.79 0.80 -7.74
N ARG A 224 32.80 1.02 -6.42
CA ARG A 224 33.86 1.73 -5.67
C ARG A 224 33.91 3.27 -5.84
N GLY A 225 32.78 3.93 -6.02
CA GLY A 225 32.65 5.40 -5.90
C GLY A 225 31.44 5.76 -5.04
N SER A 226 31.65 6.43 -3.91
CA SER A 226 30.56 6.72 -2.95
C SER A 226 29.53 7.70 -3.52
N GLU A 227 29.95 8.59 -4.43
CA GLU A 227 29.06 9.50 -5.14
C GLU A 227 28.14 8.81 -6.16
N PHE A 228 28.38 7.53 -6.47
CA PHE A 228 27.59 6.72 -7.42
C PHE A 228 26.93 5.51 -6.76
N ILE A 229 26.71 5.54 -5.45
CA ILE A 229 26.08 4.42 -4.73
C ILE A 229 24.71 4.04 -5.30
N ASN A 230 23.98 4.99 -5.86
CA ASN A 230 22.69 4.72 -6.51
C ASN A 230 22.80 3.89 -7.80
N SER A 231 24.00 3.76 -8.39
CA SER A 231 24.24 2.93 -9.58
C SER A 231 24.29 1.43 -9.29
N ILE A 232 24.49 1.03 -8.03
CA ILE A 232 24.58 -0.38 -7.62
C ILE A 232 23.25 -0.94 -7.15
N GLN A 233 22.19 -0.11 -7.11
CA GLN A 233 20.86 -0.60 -6.83
C GLN A 233 20.49 -1.64 -7.89
N PRO A 234 20.09 -2.86 -7.50
CA PRO A 234 19.71 -3.87 -8.46
C PRO A 234 18.58 -3.30 -9.32
N TYR A 235 18.68 -3.48 -10.64
CA TYR A 235 17.50 -3.33 -11.49
C TYR A 235 16.55 -4.46 -11.09
N GLU A 236 15.69 -4.17 -10.12
CA GLU A 236 14.52 -4.98 -9.89
C GLU A 236 13.69 -4.86 -11.15
N LEU A 237 13.56 -5.98 -11.85
CA LEU A 237 12.46 -6.20 -12.78
C LEU A 237 11.20 -5.79 -12.02
N LYS A 238 10.74 -4.56 -12.20
CA LYS A 238 9.36 -4.22 -11.91
C LYS A 238 8.59 -5.17 -12.79
N PRO A 239 7.92 -6.18 -12.24
CA PRO A 239 7.04 -6.97 -13.06
C PRO A 239 6.04 -5.95 -13.58
N SER A 240 6.07 -5.63 -14.87
CA SER A 240 4.79 -5.34 -15.49
C SER A 240 3.97 -6.56 -15.14
N LEU A 241 2.96 -6.37 -14.29
CA LEU A 241 2.00 -7.40 -13.95
C LEU A 241 1.44 -7.88 -15.30
N ASN A 242 2.08 -8.91 -15.87
CA ASN A 242 1.66 -9.57 -17.09
C ASN A 242 0.49 -10.45 -16.67
N LEU A 243 -0.58 -9.77 -16.27
CA LEU A 243 -1.87 -10.38 -16.02
C LEU A 243 -2.31 -10.94 -17.37
N PRO A 244 -2.60 -12.25 -17.47
CA PRO A 244 -3.17 -12.81 -18.68
C PRO A 244 -4.35 -11.97 -19.15
N GLN A 245 -4.50 -11.76 -20.46
CA GLN A 245 -5.50 -10.91 -21.13
C GLN A 245 -6.98 -11.19 -20.76
N LYS A 246 -7.23 -12.23 -19.95
CA LYS A 246 -8.56 -12.70 -19.53
C LYS A 246 -8.87 -12.43 -18.05
N MET A 247 -8.00 -11.73 -17.33
CA MET A 247 -8.15 -11.53 -15.88
C MET A 247 -8.88 -10.24 -15.56
N LYS A 248 -9.89 -10.31 -14.69
CA LYS A 248 -10.63 -9.12 -14.23
C LYS A 248 -10.71 -9.10 -12.71
N SER A 249 -10.42 -7.92 -12.18
CA SER A 249 -10.41 -7.65 -10.76
C SER A 249 -11.47 -6.60 -10.43
N LEU A 250 -12.25 -6.84 -9.37
CA LEU A 250 -13.27 -5.89 -8.92
C LEU A 250 -12.89 -5.30 -7.56
N ILE A 251 -12.64 -3.99 -7.52
CA ILE A 251 -12.47 -3.24 -6.28
C ILE A 251 -13.85 -2.78 -5.79
N ILE A 252 -14.29 -3.34 -4.67
CA ILE A 252 -15.55 -2.99 -4.03
C ILE A 252 -15.24 -2.04 -2.88
N SER A 253 -15.64 -0.78 -3.00
CA SER A 253 -15.37 0.20 -1.96
C SER A 253 -16.51 1.18 -1.76
N GLY A 254 -16.34 2.13 -0.85
CA GLY A 254 -17.37 3.00 -0.33
C GLY A 254 -17.06 3.36 1.10
N PHE A 255 -17.57 4.51 1.55
CA PHE A 255 -17.36 4.93 2.93
C PHE A 255 -17.83 3.86 3.92
N HIS A 256 -17.21 3.80 5.09
CA HIS A 256 -17.58 2.88 6.16
C HIS A 256 -19.11 2.92 6.39
N ARG A 257 -19.72 1.73 6.56
CA ARG A 257 -21.16 1.58 6.84
C ARG A 257 -22.08 1.92 5.66
N SER A 258 -21.60 1.89 4.41
CA SER A 258 -22.41 2.10 3.20
C SER A 258 -23.02 0.82 2.60
N ALA A 259 -23.08 -0.29 3.36
CA ALA A 259 -23.50 -1.62 2.88
C ALA A 259 -22.54 -2.34 1.91
N THR A 260 -21.29 -1.89 1.78
CA THR A 260 -20.24 -2.57 1.01
C THR A 260 -20.03 -4.04 1.41
N SER A 261 -20.23 -4.40 2.68
CA SER A 261 -20.15 -5.80 3.14
C SER A 261 -21.26 -6.69 2.58
N ALA A 262 -22.49 -6.17 2.48
CA ALA A 262 -23.62 -6.91 1.92
C ALA A 262 -23.47 -7.05 0.40
N THR A 263 -22.98 -6.01 -0.27
CA THR A 263 -22.61 -6.07 -1.70
C THR A 263 -21.51 -7.10 -1.96
N ALA A 264 -20.46 -7.14 -1.13
CA ALA A 264 -19.40 -8.13 -1.26
C ALA A 264 -19.88 -9.56 -1.00
N ASN A 265 -20.77 -9.77 -0.03
CA ASN A 265 -21.42 -11.07 0.16
C ASN A 265 -22.25 -11.47 -1.07
N TYR A 266 -23.03 -10.55 -1.64
CA TYR A 266 -23.85 -10.83 -2.83
C TYR A 266 -22.98 -11.31 -4.01
N LEU A 267 -21.86 -10.63 -4.24
CA LEU A 267 -20.92 -10.96 -5.31
C LEU A 267 -20.14 -12.25 -5.04
N PHE A 268 -19.78 -12.51 -3.78
CA PHE A 268 -19.18 -13.76 -3.37
C PHE A 268 -20.11 -14.95 -3.65
N ASP A 269 -21.38 -14.85 -3.26
CA ASP A 269 -22.38 -15.88 -3.51
C ASP A 269 -22.63 -16.07 -5.02
N ALA A 270 -22.48 -15.00 -5.81
CA ALA A 270 -22.53 -15.02 -7.28
C ALA A 270 -21.31 -15.69 -7.95
N GLY A 271 -20.28 -16.08 -7.18
CA GLY A 271 -19.08 -16.76 -7.68
C GLY A 271 -17.82 -15.88 -7.77
N LEU A 272 -17.85 -14.63 -7.30
CA LEU A 272 -16.66 -13.78 -7.27
C LEU A 272 -15.70 -14.24 -6.17
N ASN A 273 -14.46 -14.59 -6.52
CA ASN A 273 -13.47 -14.98 -5.53
C ASN A 273 -13.03 -13.76 -4.69
N MET A 274 -13.46 -13.68 -3.43
CA MET A 274 -13.14 -12.58 -2.52
C MET A 274 -11.85 -12.78 -1.70
N GLY A 275 -11.21 -13.95 -1.81
CA GLY A 275 -10.03 -14.34 -1.01
C GLY A 275 -10.37 -15.38 0.07
N ALA A 276 -9.32 -15.96 0.67
CA ALA A 276 -9.45 -17.05 1.63
C ALA A 276 -9.42 -16.59 3.11
N ASN A 277 -8.89 -15.39 3.38
CA ASN A 277 -8.67 -14.80 4.71
C ASN A 277 -9.68 -13.68 5.02
N LEU A 278 -10.97 -13.99 4.90
CA LEU A 278 -12.03 -12.99 5.03
C LEU A 278 -12.31 -12.59 6.50
N MET A 279 -12.57 -11.31 6.73
CA MET A 279 -12.90 -10.77 8.04
C MET A 279 -14.23 -11.33 8.57
N ALA A 280 -14.15 -12.01 9.71
CA ALA A 280 -15.28 -12.65 10.36
C ALA A 280 -16.37 -11.66 10.79
N GLY A 281 -17.61 -12.16 10.85
CA GLY A 281 -18.76 -11.38 11.30
C GLY A 281 -18.66 -10.94 12.76
N ASN A 282 -19.45 -9.95 13.13
CA ASN A 282 -19.62 -9.51 14.51
C ASN A 282 -21.09 -9.18 14.80
N ILE A 283 -21.41 -8.76 16.02
CA ILE A 283 -22.79 -8.43 16.42
C ILE A 283 -23.47 -7.38 15.52
N SER A 284 -22.69 -6.48 14.90
CA SER A 284 -23.23 -5.47 14.00
C SER A 284 -23.33 -5.91 12.54
N ASN A 285 -22.75 -7.07 12.21
CA ASN A 285 -22.76 -7.68 10.89
C ASN A 285 -22.48 -9.19 11.00
N ALA A 286 -23.54 -9.97 11.24
CA ALA A 286 -23.43 -11.40 11.55
C ALA A 286 -22.86 -12.23 10.38
N LYS A 287 -23.15 -11.84 9.13
CA LYS A 287 -22.75 -12.58 7.93
C LYS A 287 -21.26 -12.43 7.57
N GLY A 288 -20.51 -11.56 8.24
CA GLY A 288 -19.12 -11.27 7.86
C GLY A 288 -19.01 -9.97 7.08
N HIS A 289 -17.82 -9.38 7.10
CA HIS A 289 -17.59 -8.10 6.44
C HIS A 289 -16.98 -8.23 5.05
N TYR A 290 -16.49 -9.44 4.71
CA TYR A 290 -15.94 -9.80 3.41
C TYR A 290 -14.74 -8.95 2.96
N GLU A 291 -14.11 -8.19 3.87
CA GLU A 291 -12.75 -7.70 3.62
C GLU A 291 -11.76 -8.86 3.66
N ASP A 292 -10.82 -8.86 2.73
CA ASP A 292 -9.64 -9.70 2.78
C ASP A 292 -8.63 -9.07 3.74
N TRP A 293 -8.27 -9.78 4.82
CA TRP A 293 -7.36 -9.26 5.85
C TRP A 293 -6.00 -8.87 5.29
N ASP A 294 -5.55 -9.56 4.24
CA ASP A 294 -4.25 -9.28 3.62
C ASP A 294 -4.27 -7.89 2.96
N ALA A 295 -5.36 -7.52 2.29
CA ALA A 295 -5.56 -6.18 1.74
C ALA A 295 -5.72 -5.11 2.83
N VAL A 296 -6.49 -5.41 3.88
CA VAL A 296 -6.69 -4.48 5.02
C VAL A 296 -5.37 -4.15 5.68
N GLN A 297 -4.51 -5.15 5.90
CA GLN A 297 -3.20 -4.96 6.50
C GLN A 297 -2.29 -4.10 5.62
N LEU A 298 -2.30 -4.31 4.30
CA LEU A 298 -1.53 -3.48 3.37
C LEU A 298 -1.97 -2.02 3.41
N HIS A 299 -3.27 -1.74 3.42
CA HIS A 299 -3.78 -0.38 3.56
C HIS A 299 -3.44 0.23 4.93
N ASP A 300 -3.63 -0.51 6.03
CA ASP A 300 -3.29 -0.04 7.38
C ASP A 300 -1.78 0.24 7.50
N GLU A 301 -0.91 -0.55 6.86
CA GLU A 301 0.54 -0.29 6.80
C GLU A 301 0.87 1.02 6.09
N GLN A 302 0.22 1.34 4.97
CA GLN A 302 0.43 2.63 4.29
C GLN A 302 -0.08 3.80 5.15
N LEU A 303 -1.22 3.64 5.82
CA LEU A 303 -1.75 4.67 6.72
C LEU A 303 -0.82 4.92 7.92
N VAL A 304 -0.29 3.85 8.53
CA VAL A 304 0.65 3.96 9.66
C VAL A 304 1.97 4.61 9.24
N LYS A 305 2.49 4.31 8.04
CA LYS A 305 3.68 4.99 7.49
C LYS A 305 3.50 6.50 7.32
N ASN A 306 2.26 6.95 7.14
CA ASN A 306 1.88 8.36 7.04
C ASN A 306 1.32 8.90 8.37
N GLU A 307 1.65 8.25 9.49
CA GLU A 307 1.26 8.64 10.86
C GLU A 307 -0.25 8.80 11.08
N THR A 308 -1.05 8.08 10.30
CA THR A 308 -2.51 8.13 10.35
C THR A 308 -3.11 6.73 10.45
N ASN A 309 -4.43 6.63 10.33
CA ASN A 309 -5.18 5.38 10.39
C ASN A 309 -6.48 5.50 9.57
N TRP A 310 -7.36 4.52 9.68
CA TRP A 310 -8.64 4.51 8.97
C TRP A 310 -9.55 5.74 9.24
N GLN A 311 -9.31 6.50 10.32
CA GLN A 311 -9.96 7.80 10.59
C GLN A 311 -9.39 8.97 9.78
N PHE A 312 -8.60 8.69 8.73
CA PHE A 312 -8.06 9.68 7.81
C PHE A 312 -9.13 10.64 7.29
N HIS A 313 -8.79 11.93 7.28
CA HIS A 313 -9.72 13.00 6.88
C HIS A 313 -8.99 14.22 6.28
N ASP A 314 -7.94 13.95 5.50
CA ASP A 314 -7.05 14.95 4.88
C ASP A 314 -6.35 15.88 5.88
N ASP A 315 -6.11 15.38 7.09
CA ASP A 315 -5.31 16.02 8.14
C ASP A 315 -3.79 15.85 7.92
N VAL A 316 -3.40 14.88 7.10
CA VAL A 316 -2.03 14.61 6.65
C VAL A 316 -2.02 14.33 5.13
N SER A 317 -0.85 14.44 4.49
CA SER A 317 -0.66 13.96 3.12
C SER A 317 -0.47 12.45 3.12
N LEU A 318 -1.03 11.74 2.14
CA LEU A 318 -0.78 10.31 1.95
C LEU A 318 0.26 10.12 0.84
N GLU A 319 1.40 9.55 1.19
CA GLU A 319 2.45 9.11 0.27
C GLU A 319 2.58 7.59 0.36
N PRO A 320 1.69 6.82 -0.30
CA PRO A 320 1.78 5.37 -0.31
C PRO A 320 3.06 4.92 -1.02
N ALA A 321 3.68 3.85 -0.52
CA ALA A 321 4.85 3.27 -1.19
C ALA A 321 4.46 2.80 -2.60
N ASN A 322 5.32 3.05 -3.58
CA ASN A 322 5.14 2.47 -4.91
C ASN A 322 5.05 0.94 -4.81
N ASP A 323 4.20 0.33 -5.62
CA ASP A 323 4.14 -1.12 -5.83
C ASP A 323 3.71 -1.95 -4.59
N PHE A 324 3.17 -1.31 -3.53
CA PHE A 324 2.76 -2.00 -2.28
C PHE A 324 1.63 -3.04 -2.48
N LEU A 325 0.95 -3.00 -3.62
CA LEU A 325 -0.13 -3.91 -3.99
C LEU A 325 0.34 -5.10 -4.85
N ASP A 326 1.55 -5.06 -5.41
CA ASP A 326 1.95 -5.96 -6.51
C ASP A 326 1.95 -7.43 -6.11
N SER A 327 2.57 -7.75 -4.97
CA SER A 327 2.62 -9.12 -4.45
C SER A 327 1.21 -9.65 -4.14
N TYR A 328 0.34 -8.80 -3.58
CA TYR A 328 -1.04 -9.16 -3.30
C TYR A 328 -1.81 -9.45 -4.58
N ILE A 329 -1.74 -8.54 -5.55
CA ILE A 329 -2.41 -8.69 -6.85
C ILE A 329 -1.91 -9.96 -7.54
N GLN A 330 -0.60 -10.21 -7.57
CA GLN A 330 -0.02 -11.40 -8.19
C GLN A 330 -0.54 -12.69 -7.54
N LYS A 331 -0.57 -12.75 -6.20
CA LYS A 331 -1.12 -13.90 -5.47
C LYS A 331 -2.58 -14.16 -5.81
N ARG A 332 -3.43 -13.13 -5.76
CA ARG A 332 -4.86 -13.24 -6.07
C ARG A 332 -5.11 -13.67 -7.52
N SER A 333 -4.32 -13.09 -8.41
CA SER A 333 -4.33 -13.32 -9.85
C SER A 333 -3.92 -14.74 -10.25
N ASN A 334 -3.05 -15.40 -9.50
CA ASN A 334 -2.67 -16.79 -9.74
C ASN A 334 -3.75 -17.80 -9.33
N ILE A 335 -4.73 -17.40 -8.50
CA ILE A 335 -5.75 -18.29 -7.94
C ILE A 335 -7.00 -18.33 -8.82
N SER A 336 -7.44 -17.18 -9.34
CA SER A 336 -8.70 -17.07 -10.08
C SER A 336 -8.62 -16.04 -11.20
N SER A 337 -9.25 -16.34 -12.33
CA SER A 337 -9.39 -15.41 -13.46
C SER A 337 -10.33 -14.23 -13.15
N TYR A 338 -11.24 -14.40 -12.19
CA TYR A 338 -12.10 -13.35 -11.66
C TYR A 338 -11.94 -13.28 -10.15
N TRP A 339 -11.55 -12.12 -9.62
CA TRP A 339 -11.46 -11.95 -8.18
C TRP A 339 -11.87 -10.54 -7.76
N GLY A 340 -12.36 -10.41 -6.53
CA GLY A 340 -12.75 -9.14 -5.94
C GLY A 340 -12.03 -8.90 -4.64
N VAL A 341 -11.85 -7.63 -4.29
CA VAL A 341 -11.42 -7.21 -2.96
C VAL A 341 -12.34 -6.13 -2.46
N LYS A 342 -12.67 -6.20 -1.18
CA LYS A 342 -13.47 -5.20 -0.51
C LYS A 342 -12.67 -4.63 0.64
N ASP A 343 -12.56 -3.30 0.70
CA ASP A 343 -12.11 -2.56 1.87
C ASP A 343 -12.58 -1.10 1.73
N PRO A 344 -13.27 -0.52 2.73
CA PRO A 344 -13.56 0.92 2.72
C PRO A 344 -12.32 1.79 2.54
N ARG A 345 -11.16 1.37 3.04
CA ARG A 345 -9.89 2.13 2.90
C ARG A 345 -9.36 2.15 1.48
N ALA A 346 -9.81 1.24 0.61
CA ALA A 346 -9.41 1.27 -0.80
C ALA A 346 -9.79 2.60 -1.48
N CYS A 347 -10.80 3.33 -0.98
CA CYS A 347 -11.10 4.71 -1.38
C CYS A 347 -9.90 5.66 -1.32
N LEU A 348 -8.97 5.41 -0.39
CA LEU A 348 -7.79 6.26 -0.17
C LEU A 348 -6.65 5.93 -1.13
N PHE A 349 -6.72 4.79 -1.84
CA PHE A 349 -5.64 4.26 -2.68
C PHE A 349 -6.11 3.88 -4.10
N LEU A 350 -7.17 4.52 -4.61
CA LEU A 350 -7.80 4.14 -5.88
C LEU A 350 -6.85 4.30 -7.07
N ASN A 351 -6.00 5.32 -7.05
CA ASN A 351 -5.03 5.57 -8.13
C ASN A 351 -3.93 4.50 -8.14
N GLU A 352 -3.47 4.08 -6.97
CA GLU A 352 -2.48 3.01 -6.79
C GLU A 352 -3.07 1.66 -7.23
N TRP A 353 -4.33 1.38 -6.85
CA TRP A 353 -5.07 0.22 -7.35
C TRP A 353 -5.18 0.23 -8.87
N LYS A 354 -5.51 1.39 -9.47
CA LYS A 354 -5.63 1.51 -10.93
C LYS A 354 -4.30 1.33 -11.64
N GLN A 355 -3.25 1.94 -11.10
CA GLN A 355 -1.90 1.81 -11.63
C GLN A 355 -1.42 0.36 -11.60
N ALA A 356 -1.64 -0.33 -10.48
CA ALA A 356 -1.18 -1.71 -10.30
C ALA A 356 -2.00 -2.73 -11.11
N LEU A 357 -3.31 -2.52 -11.27
CA LEU A 357 -4.18 -3.44 -12.01
C LEU A 357 -4.22 -3.18 -13.53
N GLY A 358 -3.91 -1.96 -13.98
CA GLY A 358 -4.05 -1.58 -15.39
C GLY A 358 -5.46 -1.85 -15.92
N ASP A 359 -5.55 -2.44 -17.12
CA ASP A 359 -6.83 -2.73 -17.79
C ASP A 359 -7.66 -3.86 -17.12
N ALA A 360 -7.09 -4.60 -16.17
CA ALA A 360 -7.81 -5.63 -15.43
C ALA A 360 -8.72 -5.05 -14.33
N GLY A 361 -8.48 -3.81 -13.91
CA GLY A 361 -9.13 -3.18 -12.76
C GLY A 361 -10.51 -2.59 -13.07
N HIS A 362 -11.52 -3.03 -12.33
CA HIS A 362 -12.89 -2.52 -12.38
C HIS A 362 -13.35 -2.13 -10.97
N TYR A 363 -14.26 -1.17 -10.88
CA TYR A 363 -14.58 -0.51 -9.60
C TYR A 363 -16.09 -0.45 -9.37
N LEU A 364 -16.52 -0.93 -8.21
CA LEU A 364 -17.90 -0.79 -7.73
C LEU A 364 -17.91 -0.01 -6.42
N PHE A 365 -18.46 1.19 -6.46
CA PHE A 365 -18.61 2.03 -5.27
C PHE A 365 -20.03 1.98 -4.73
N VAL A 366 -20.14 1.82 -3.41
CA VAL A 366 -21.43 1.86 -2.72
C VAL A 366 -21.53 3.16 -1.92
N ALA A 367 -22.48 4.00 -2.31
CA ALA A 367 -22.68 5.32 -1.75
C ALA A 367 -23.85 5.33 -0.75
N ARG A 368 -23.68 6.03 0.38
CA ARG A 368 -24.74 6.24 1.36
C ARG A 368 -24.65 7.66 1.91
N HIS A 369 -25.81 8.29 2.08
CA HIS A 369 -25.91 9.67 2.55
C HIS A 369 -25.11 9.87 3.84
N TRP A 370 -24.35 10.97 3.90
CA TRP A 370 -23.37 11.25 4.97
C TRP A 370 -23.99 11.17 6.37
N SER A 371 -25.19 11.72 6.57
CA SER A 371 -25.84 11.76 7.89
C SER A 371 -26.13 10.36 8.44
N SER A 372 -26.56 9.44 7.57
CA SER A 372 -26.83 8.04 7.88
C SER A 372 -25.57 7.25 8.20
N CYS A 373 -24.47 7.57 7.51
CA CYS A 373 -23.14 7.00 7.80
C CYS A 373 -22.62 7.46 9.16
N ILE A 374 -22.68 8.76 9.45
CA ILE A 374 -22.26 9.34 10.73
C ILE A 374 -23.08 8.74 11.89
N GLU A 375 -24.41 8.76 11.79
CA GLU A 375 -25.30 8.18 12.80
C GLU A 375 -24.94 6.72 13.08
N SER A 376 -24.66 5.95 12.02
CA SER A 376 -24.28 4.55 12.17
C SER A 376 -22.89 4.35 12.78
N LEU A 377 -21.93 5.22 12.54
CA LEU A 377 -20.60 5.17 13.17
C LEU A 377 -20.71 5.50 14.65
N LEU A 378 -21.35 6.62 15.00
CA LEU A 378 -21.55 7.04 16.38
C LEU A 378 -22.33 6.00 17.18
N HIS A 379 -23.38 5.40 16.60
CA HIS A 379 -24.13 4.32 17.24
C HIS A 379 -23.25 3.11 17.57
N ARG A 380 -22.37 2.70 16.65
CA ARG A 380 -21.46 1.56 16.86
C ARG A 380 -20.45 1.86 17.97
N HIS A 381 -19.74 2.98 17.88
CA HIS A 381 -18.67 3.29 18.82
C HIS A 381 -19.20 3.59 20.24
N SER A 382 -20.37 4.24 20.35
CA SER A 382 -21.00 4.49 21.66
C SER A 382 -21.43 3.18 22.32
N ARG A 383 -21.95 2.22 21.55
CA ARG A 383 -22.32 0.90 22.06
C ARG A 383 -21.11 0.15 22.58
N ASP A 384 -20.04 0.11 21.79
CA ASP A 384 -18.82 -0.63 22.14
C ASP A 384 -18.18 -0.04 23.41
N LEU A 385 -18.22 1.30 23.60
CA LEU A 385 -17.80 1.96 24.84
C LEU A 385 -18.76 1.69 26.01
N ALA A 386 -20.07 1.85 25.82
CA ALA A 386 -21.08 1.67 26.86
C ALA A 386 -21.16 0.23 27.40
N TYR A 387 -20.89 -0.77 26.56
CA TYR A 387 -20.90 -2.18 26.96
C TYR A 387 -19.54 -2.68 27.46
N GLY A 388 -18.45 -1.99 27.10
CA GLY A 388 -17.10 -2.31 27.56
C GLY A 388 -16.70 -1.65 28.88
N LEU A 389 -17.28 -0.48 29.18
CA LEU A 389 -16.88 0.40 30.29
C LEU A 389 -15.35 0.63 30.41
N PRO A 390 -14.61 0.88 29.30
CA PRO A 390 -13.17 1.11 29.40
C PRO A 390 -12.87 2.45 30.08
N LYS A 391 -11.66 2.64 30.61
CA LYS A 391 -11.22 3.97 31.06
C LYS A 391 -11.00 4.87 29.85
N VAL A 392 -11.98 5.70 29.51
CA VAL A 392 -11.96 6.57 28.32
C VAL A 392 -10.83 7.59 28.42
N ASN A 393 -10.06 7.75 27.34
CA ASN A 393 -9.00 8.75 27.21
C ASN A 393 -9.00 9.34 25.78
N ARG A 394 -8.15 10.35 25.54
CA ARG A 394 -8.13 11.12 24.29
C ARG A 394 -7.61 10.35 23.07
N ASP A 395 -6.79 9.33 23.26
CA ASP A 395 -6.19 8.56 22.17
C ASP A 395 -7.09 7.41 21.70
N MET A 396 -8.12 7.07 22.48
CA MET A 396 -9.06 6.03 22.10
C MET A 396 -9.80 6.41 20.81
N VAL A 397 -9.52 5.64 19.75
CA VAL A 397 -10.12 5.74 18.41
C VAL A 397 -11.64 5.95 18.48
N GLY A 398 -12.35 5.16 19.30
CA GLY A 398 -13.80 5.27 19.46
C GLY A 398 -14.25 6.57 20.14
N ALA A 399 -13.46 7.11 21.07
CA ALA A 399 -13.78 8.35 21.77
C ALA A 399 -13.51 9.61 20.92
N LYS A 400 -12.60 9.53 19.94
CA LYS A 400 -12.26 10.65 19.04
C LYS A 400 -13.47 11.26 18.35
N PHE A 401 -14.52 10.47 18.08
CA PHE A 401 -15.74 10.99 17.46
C PHE A 401 -16.51 12.02 18.32
N TRP A 402 -16.35 11.99 19.65
CA TRP A 402 -16.95 12.99 20.55
C TRP A 402 -15.94 14.06 20.98
N ILE A 403 -14.64 13.76 20.95
CA ILE A 403 -13.57 14.76 21.15
C ILE A 403 -13.52 15.71 19.95
N GLN A 404 -13.73 15.19 18.74
CA GLN A 404 -13.76 15.93 17.49
C GLN A 404 -15.11 15.68 16.79
N PRO A 405 -16.17 16.44 17.10
CA PRO A 405 -17.54 16.16 16.64
C PRO A 405 -17.71 16.12 15.11
N GLU A 406 -16.89 16.88 14.38
CA GLU A 406 -16.91 16.89 12.90
C GLU A 406 -16.08 15.74 12.26
N LEU A 407 -15.37 14.92 13.04
CA LEU A 407 -14.44 13.91 12.50
C LEU A 407 -15.12 12.94 11.53
N ALA A 408 -16.25 12.35 11.92
CA ALA A 408 -16.96 11.40 11.06
C ALA A 408 -17.44 12.03 9.73
N ALA A 409 -17.85 13.31 9.77
CA ALA A 409 -18.22 14.07 8.59
C ALA A 409 -17.01 14.34 7.68
N LYS A 410 -15.88 14.79 8.24
CA LYS A 410 -14.65 15.04 7.48
C LYS A 410 -14.10 13.75 6.86
N MET A 411 -14.15 12.63 7.58
CA MET A 411 -13.83 11.31 7.02
C MET A 411 -14.74 10.97 5.84
N TRP A 412 -16.07 11.11 5.98
CA TRP A 412 -16.99 10.84 4.88
C TRP A 412 -16.66 11.71 3.66
N LEU A 413 -16.39 12.99 3.88
CA LEU A 413 -16.04 13.92 2.82
C LEU A 413 -14.75 13.50 2.10
N SER A 414 -13.69 13.21 2.85
CA SER A 414 -12.37 12.82 2.34
C SER A 414 -12.42 11.56 1.47
N TYR A 415 -13.15 10.53 1.93
CA TYR A 415 -13.29 9.27 1.21
C TYR A 415 -14.13 9.44 -0.06
N ASN A 416 -15.27 10.14 0.02
CA ASN A 416 -16.18 10.26 -1.10
C ASN A 416 -15.72 11.27 -2.16
N LYS A 417 -14.94 12.29 -1.80
CA LYS A 417 -14.27 13.16 -2.79
C LYS A 417 -13.39 12.35 -3.74
N ARG A 418 -12.58 11.45 -3.19
CA ARG A 418 -11.74 10.53 -3.99
C ARG A 418 -12.55 9.60 -4.87
N LEU A 419 -13.68 9.08 -4.38
CA LEU A 419 -14.61 8.29 -5.21
C LEU A 419 -15.14 9.10 -6.40
N VAL A 420 -15.60 10.33 -6.15
CA VAL A 420 -16.11 11.24 -7.19
C VAL A 420 -15.03 11.58 -8.22
N GLU A 421 -13.85 11.99 -7.77
CA GLU A 421 -12.71 12.32 -8.63
C GLU A 421 -12.31 11.12 -9.50
N PHE A 422 -12.19 9.93 -8.90
CA PHE A 422 -11.84 8.72 -9.62
C PHE A 422 -12.92 8.31 -10.63
N ALA A 423 -14.20 8.36 -10.24
CA ALA A 423 -15.31 8.01 -11.12
C ALA A 423 -15.43 8.95 -12.32
N LYS A 424 -15.22 10.26 -12.12
CA LYS A 424 -15.18 11.25 -13.21
C LYS A 424 -14.03 11.00 -14.18
N ALA A 425 -12.85 10.65 -13.67
CA ALA A 425 -11.68 10.38 -14.49
C ALA A 425 -11.76 9.01 -15.21
N ASN A 426 -12.57 8.07 -14.71
CA ASN A 426 -12.59 6.68 -15.18
C ASN A 426 -14.02 6.10 -15.33
N PRO A 427 -14.94 6.76 -16.05
CA PRO A 427 -16.35 6.35 -16.13
C PRO A 427 -16.55 4.96 -16.77
N GLN A 428 -15.63 4.55 -17.65
CA GLN A 428 -15.69 3.30 -18.40
C GLN A 428 -15.38 2.05 -17.57
N ILE A 429 -14.70 2.20 -16.42
CA ILE A 429 -14.35 1.10 -15.50
C ILE A 429 -15.00 1.23 -14.12
N THR A 430 -15.92 2.20 -13.95
CA THR A 430 -16.54 2.51 -12.66
C THR A 430 -18.06 2.30 -12.70
N MET A 431 -18.61 1.77 -11.61
CA MET A 431 -20.03 1.74 -11.31
C MET A 431 -20.26 2.30 -9.90
N ILE A 432 -21.36 3.03 -9.72
CA ILE A 432 -21.77 3.54 -8.42
C ILE A 432 -23.21 3.10 -8.16
N ALA A 433 -23.47 2.49 -7.00
CA ALA A 433 -24.80 2.15 -6.54
C ALA A 433 -25.07 2.80 -5.18
N THR A 434 -26.21 3.46 -5.01
CA THR A 434 -26.61 3.94 -3.70
C THR A 434 -27.08 2.78 -2.83
N GLN A 435 -26.94 2.91 -1.51
CA GLN A 435 -27.45 1.91 -0.58
C GLN A 435 -28.95 1.67 -0.80
N ARG A 436 -29.75 2.72 -1.01
CA ARG A 436 -31.21 2.58 -1.22
C ARG A 436 -31.50 1.73 -2.46
N ALA A 437 -30.89 2.05 -3.59
CA ALA A 437 -31.08 1.28 -4.82
C ALA A 437 -30.74 -0.21 -4.65
N LEU A 438 -29.70 -0.54 -3.87
CA LEU A 438 -29.36 -1.93 -3.58
C LEU A 438 -30.46 -2.66 -2.80
N PHE A 439 -31.07 -2.01 -1.81
CA PHE A 439 -32.19 -2.59 -1.04
C PHE A 439 -33.50 -2.63 -1.84
N GLU A 440 -33.63 -1.80 -2.87
CA GLU A 440 -34.74 -1.81 -3.83
C GLU A 440 -34.56 -2.84 -4.96
N GLY A 441 -33.41 -3.54 -4.99
CA GLY A 441 -33.16 -4.64 -5.93
C GLY A 441 -32.42 -4.24 -7.20
N ALA A 442 -31.55 -3.22 -7.15
CA ALA A 442 -30.69 -2.85 -8.29
C ALA A 442 -29.95 -4.07 -8.88
N PRO A 443 -29.97 -4.27 -10.22
CA PRO A 443 -29.44 -5.46 -10.89
C PRO A 443 -27.90 -5.39 -11.06
N VAL A 444 -27.17 -5.25 -9.95
CA VAL A 444 -25.71 -5.01 -9.96
C VAL A 444 -24.93 -6.12 -10.65
N ILE A 445 -25.29 -7.39 -10.43
CA ILE A 445 -24.58 -8.54 -11.04
C ILE A 445 -24.73 -8.51 -12.56
N GLN A 446 -25.95 -8.32 -13.05
CA GLN A 446 -26.25 -8.24 -14.48
C GLN A 446 -25.47 -7.11 -15.15
N GLU A 447 -25.38 -5.95 -14.49
CA GLU A 447 -24.63 -4.80 -15.00
C GLU A 447 -23.12 -5.06 -14.99
N LEU A 448 -22.57 -5.72 -13.96
CA LEU A 448 -21.16 -6.14 -13.95
C LEU A 448 -20.85 -7.12 -15.09
N ASN A 449 -21.73 -8.09 -15.34
CA ASN A 449 -21.59 -9.03 -16.44
C ASN A 449 -21.66 -8.31 -17.80
N THR A 450 -22.61 -7.40 -17.98
CA THR A 450 -22.83 -6.72 -19.26
C THR A 450 -21.78 -5.64 -19.54
N LYS A 451 -21.52 -4.77 -18.57
CA LYS A 451 -20.64 -3.60 -18.72
C LYS A 451 -19.17 -4.00 -18.70
N PHE A 452 -18.80 -4.90 -17.79
CA PHE A 452 -17.40 -5.25 -17.54
C PHE A 452 -17.07 -6.67 -17.97
N GLY A 453 -18.03 -7.48 -18.45
CA GLY A 453 -17.77 -8.84 -18.94
C GLY A 453 -17.28 -9.80 -17.86
N PHE A 454 -17.82 -9.69 -16.64
CA PHE A 454 -17.71 -10.75 -15.64
C PHE A 454 -18.64 -11.92 -16.01
N ASP A 455 -18.40 -13.10 -15.41
CA ASP A 455 -19.23 -14.30 -15.59
C ASP A 455 -19.79 -14.73 -14.22
N LEU A 456 -20.55 -13.82 -13.59
CA LEU A 456 -21.16 -14.05 -12.28
C LEU A 456 -22.57 -14.61 -12.43
N ASN A 457 -22.97 -15.50 -11.52
CA ASN A 457 -24.30 -16.09 -11.50
C ASN A 457 -25.37 -15.05 -11.11
N GLU A 458 -26.26 -14.69 -12.04
CA GLU A 458 -27.35 -13.73 -11.78
C GLU A 458 -28.51 -14.29 -10.95
N LYS A 459 -28.55 -15.61 -10.70
CA LYS A 459 -29.67 -16.28 -10.04
C LYS A 459 -29.52 -16.42 -8.52
N VAL A 460 -28.47 -15.84 -7.92
CA VAL A 460 -28.30 -15.88 -6.45
C VAL A 460 -29.27 -14.96 -5.74
N ASP A 461 -29.66 -15.35 -4.53
CA ASP A 461 -30.53 -14.57 -3.69
C ASP A 461 -29.82 -13.29 -3.21
N SER A 462 -30.55 -12.18 -3.26
CA SER A 462 -30.08 -10.89 -2.74
C SER A 462 -29.94 -10.94 -1.21
N PRO A 463 -28.79 -10.54 -0.64
CA PRO A 463 -28.63 -10.48 0.82
C PRO A 463 -29.24 -9.21 1.43
N PHE A 464 -29.80 -8.30 0.63
CA PHE A 464 -30.38 -7.04 1.08
C PHE A 464 -31.80 -7.24 1.63
N ASP A 465 -31.89 -7.41 2.94
CA ASP A 465 -33.15 -7.51 3.68
C ASP A 465 -33.60 -6.13 4.22
N LEU A 466 -34.80 -5.68 3.84
CA LEU A 466 -35.40 -4.42 4.31
C LEU A 466 -35.46 -4.31 5.85
N SER A 467 -35.53 -5.43 6.58
CA SER A 467 -35.50 -5.43 8.05
C SER A 467 -34.16 -4.94 8.64
N LEU A 468 -33.08 -5.08 7.86
CA LEU A 468 -31.73 -4.65 8.19
C LEU A 468 -31.40 -3.26 7.66
N PHE A 469 -32.31 -2.66 6.87
CA PHE A 469 -32.13 -1.34 6.31
C PHE A 469 -32.13 -0.29 7.43
N ARG A 470 -31.10 0.55 7.43
CA ARG A 470 -30.92 1.65 8.38
C ARG A 470 -30.59 2.89 7.59
N ASP A 471 -31.49 3.87 7.56
CA ASP A 471 -31.31 5.12 6.79
C ASP A 471 -31.79 6.37 7.56
N LYS A 472 -32.08 6.18 8.85
CA LYS A 472 -32.51 7.24 9.74
C LYS A 472 -31.30 7.96 10.33
N ALA A 473 -31.33 9.29 10.32
CA ALA A 473 -30.35 10.14 11.00
C ALA A 473 -31.05 11.06 12.01
N LYS A 474 -30.44 11.26 13.17
CA LYS A 474 -31.01 12.13 14.21
C LYS A 474 -30.74 13.60 13.88
N GLN A 475 -31.68 14.50 14.21
CA GLN A 475 -31.55 15.95 13.96
C GLN A 475 -30.24 16.53 14.51
N ARG A 476 -29.77 16.03 15.66
CA ARG A 476 -28.51 16.46 16.30
C ARG A 476 -27.27 16.28 15.43
N ILE A 477 -27.27 15.31 14.51
CA ILE A 477 -26.16 15.12 13.57
C ILE A 477 -25.96 16.37 12.72
N PHE A 478 -27.05 17.02 12.33
CA PHE A 478 -27.02 18.24 11.54
C PHE A 478 -26.62 19.44 12.39
N SER A 479 -27.13 19.56 13.61
CA SER A 479 -26.84 20.72 14.47
C SER A 479 -25.39 20.76 14.98
N GLN A 480 -24.69 19.63 14.99
CA GLN A 480 -23.29 19.53 15.44
C GLN A 480 -22.27 19.89 14.36
N LEU A 481 -22.68 20.00 13.09
CA LEU A 481 -21.79 20.30 11.97
C LEU A 481 -21.91 21.76 11.56
N SER A 482 -20.78 22.39 11.23
CA SER A 482 -20.79 23.73 10.65
C SER A 482 -21.57 23.77 9.32
N HIS A 483 -22.24 24.90 9.03
CA HIS A 483 -22.98 25.08 7.77
C HIS A 483 -22.09 24.91 6.54
N SER A 484 -20.83 25.35 6.61
CA SER A 484 -19.84 25.17 5.54
C SER A 484 -19.55 23.69 5.27
N LEU A 485 -19.36 22.89 6.33
CA LEU A 485 -19.11 21.46 6.19
C LEU A 485 -20.35 20.74 5.63
N GLN A 486 -21.56 21.07 6.10
CA GLN A 486 -22.80 20.53 5.55
C GLN A 486 -22.97 20.84 4.06
N ALA A 487 -22.64 22.06 3.63
CA ALA A 487 -22.69 22.43 2.21
C ALA A 487 -21.72 21.59 1.36
N GLN A 488 -20.50 21.35 1.86
CA GLN A 488 -19.52 20.48 1.18
C GLN A 488 -19.97 19.02 1.12
N LEU A 489 -20.54 18.49 2.21
CA LEU A 489 -21.07 17.13 2.25
C LEU A 489 -22.21 16.94 1.25
N ASN A 490 -23.14 17.91 1.18
CA ASN A 490 -24.26 17.89 0.24
C ASN A 490 -23.79 18.01 -1.21
N ALA A 491 -22.79 18.86 -1.48
CA ALA A 491 -22.21 18.97 -2.82
C ALA A 491 -21.64 17.62 -3.30
N VAL A 492 -20.78 16.99 -2.49
CA VAL A 492 -20.20 15.68 -2.82
C VAL A 492 -21.27 14.59 -2.92
N TRP A 493 -22.31 14.63 -2.08
CA TRP A 493 -23.44 13.71 -2.20
C TRP A 493 -24.17 13.86 -3.54
N ASN A 494 -24.47 15.09 -3.95
CA ASN A 494 -25.13 15.35 -5.23
C ASN A 494 -24.26 14.88 -6.41
N GLU A 495 -22.94 15.11 -6.36
CA GLU A 495 -22.01 14.61 -7.38
C GLU A 495 -22.00 13.07 -7.45
N LEU A 496 -22.04 12.38 -6.30
CA LEU A 496 -22.19 10.92 -6.26
C LEU A 496 -23.51 10.47 -6.90
N LEU A 497 -24.62 11.18 -6.65
CA LEU A 497 -25.92 10.87 -7.24
C LEU A 497 -25.93 11.09 -8.76
N GLU A 498 -25.27 12.13 -9.26
CA GLU A 498 -25.12 12.39 -10.70
C GLU A 498 -24.32 11.30 -11.41
N LEU A 499 -23.31 10.75 -10.73
CA LEU A 499 -22.46 9.68 -11.26
C LEU A 499 -23.04 8.27 -11.00
N ALA A 500 -24.12 8.15 -10.23
CA ALA A 500 -24.71 6.89 -9.84
C ALA A 500 -25.25 6.10 -11.04
N THR A 501 -24.76 4.87 -11.21
CA THR A 501 -25.33 3.89 -12.15
C THR A 501 -26.70 3.42 -11.66
N PHE A 502 -26.83 3.22 -10.35
CA PHE A 502 -28.09 2.87 -9.68
C PHE A 502 -28.35 3.81 -8.51
N ARG A 503 -29.52 4.47 -8.51
CA ARG A 503 -30.03 5.29 -7.42
C ARG A 503 -31.54 5.14 -7.30
N SER A 504 -32.08 5.34 -6.10
CA SER A 504 -33.52 5.39 -5.85
C SER A 504 -34.10 6.70 -6.41
N GLU A 505 -35.43 6.76 -6.52
CA GLU A 505 -36.15 7.99 -6.84
C GLU A 505 -36.00 9.04 -5.74
N ASP A 506 -35.94 8.61 -4.47
CA ASP A 506 -35.74 9.46 -3.30
C ASP A 506 -34.47 9.05 -2.55
N GLU A 507 -33.47 9.93 -2.58
CA GLU A 507 -32.19 9.77 -1.90
C GLU A 507 -32.00 10.75 -0.72
N ASP A 508 -33.06 11.46 -0.34
CA ASP A 508 -33.03 12.43 0.76
C ASP A 508 -32.94 11.71 2.12
N PRO A 509 -32.15 12.25 3.07
CA PRO A 509 -31.99 11.63 4.38
C PRO A 509 -33.30 11.57 5.16
N HIS A 510 -33.60 10.43 5.79
CA HIS A 510 -34.74 10.33 6.68
C HIS A 510 -34.40 10.88 8.08
N ILE A 511 -34.78 12.13 8.33
CA ILE A 511 -34.44 12.83 9.57
C ILE A 511 -35.47 12.52 10.66
N VAL A 512 -35.00 12.14 11.84
CA VAL A 512 -35.84 11.83 13.00
C VAL A 512 -35.46 12.64 14.24
N ASN A 513 -36.47 12.95 15.07
CA ASN A 513 -36.28 13.64 16.34
C ASN A 513 -35.59 12.77 17.39
N ASP A 514 -34.95 13.42 18.36
CA ASP A 514 -34.32 12.76 19.49
C ASP A 514 -35.36 12.33 20.53
N GLU A 515 -35.27 11.10 21.00
CA GLU A 515 -35.99 10.65 22.20
C GLU A 515 -35.05 10.88 23.40
N VAL A 516 -35.20 12.02 24.07
CA VAL A 516 -34.37 12.37 25.23
C VAL A 516 -35.08 11.97 26.52
N LYS A 517 -34.56 10.98 27.24
CA LYS A 517 -35.01 10.67 28.61
C LYS A 517 -34.41 11.69 29.60
N GLN A 518 -35.14 12.78 29.85
CA GLN A 518 -34.66 13.92 30.66
C GLN A 518 -34.21 13.55 32.08
N ASN A 519 -34.83 12.55 32.72
CA ASN A 519 -34.54 12.19 34.11
C ASN A 519 -33.16 11.55 34.31
N GLU A 520 -32.79 10.57 33.48
CA GLU A 520 -31.47 9.90 33.57
C GLU A 520 -30.35 10.84 33.10
N LEU A 521 -30.62 11.65 32.07
CA LEU A 521 -29.70 12.69 31.61
C LEU A 521 -29.41 13.72 32.72
N ALA A 522 -30.45 14.19 33.41
CA ALA A 522 -30.31 15.12 34.53
C ALA A 522 -29.46 14.55 35.68
N GLN A 523 -29.60 13.25 35.97
CA GLN A 523 -28.78 12.57 36.99
C GLN A 523 -27.30 12.54 36.60
N VAL A 524 -26.97 12.22 35.35
CA VAL A 524 -25.58 12.22 34.88
C VAL A 524 -24.99 13.63 34.86
N THR A 525 -25.75 14.63 34.40
CA THR A 525 -25.33 16.04 34.43
C THR A 525 -25.07 16.52 35.86
N ALA A 526 -25.90 16.11 36.83
CA ALA A 526 -25.68 16.40 38.24
C ALA A 526 -24.39 15.75 38.79
N LEU A 527 -24.09 14.50 38.42
CA LEU A 527 -22.86 13.81 38.77
C LEU A 527 -21.61 14.48 38.16
N ILE A 528 -21.67 14.93 36.91
CA ILE A 528 -20.59 15.69 36.28
C ILE A 528 -20.34 16.98 37.07
N SER A 529 -21.42 17.67 37.46
CA SER A 529 -21.36 18.95 38.17
C SER A 529 -20.81 18.80 39.59
N SER A 530 -21.13 17.71 40.30
CA SER A 530 -20.62 17.43 41.65
C SER A 530 -19.17 16.95 41.69
N GLN A 531 -18.63 16.47 40.55
CA GLN A 531 -17.24 16.01 40.42
C GLN A 531 -16.28 17.06 39.83
N LYS A 532 -16.73 18.31 39.58
CA LYS A 532 -15.91 19.43 39.10
C LYS A 532 -15.07 20.05 40.23
N VAL A 533 -14.21 19.26 40.88
CA VAL A 533 -13.00 19.76 41.56
C VAL A 533 -11.90 18.74 41.31
N ILE A 534 -10.69 19.24 41.02
CA ILE A 534 -9.45 18.52 40.66
C ILE A 534 -9.26 18.36 39.14
N ALA A 535 -8.63 19.38 38.56
CA ALA A 535 -7.88 19.24 37.32
C ALA A 535 -6.77 18.20 37.53
N SER A 536 -6.78 17.11 36.77
CA SER A 536 -5.66 16.18 36.71
C SER A 536 -4.64 16.70 35.69
N PRO A 537 -3.33 16.57 35.97
CA PRO A 537 -2.30 17.09 35.10
C PRO A 537 -2.32 16.37 33.74
N GLN A 538 -2.16 17.15 32.67
CA GLN A 538 -1.85 16.65 31.35
C GLN A 538 -0.52 15.87 31.44
N LEU A 539 -0.58 14.56 31.21
CA LEU A 539 0.61 13.82 30.82
C LEU A 539 0.75 13.99 29.30
N ASP A 540 1.75 14.78 28.90
CA ASP A 540 2.18 14.87 27.51
C ASP A 540 2.77 13.53 27.06
N MET A 541 2.02 12.79 26.23
CA MET A 541 2.46 11.53 25.63
C MET A 541 3.36 11.71 24.40
N VAL A 542 3.59 12.95 23.97
CA VAL A 542 4.47 13.29 22.83
C VAL A 542 5.92 12.86 23.10
N ASN A 543 6.28 12.53 24.34
CA ASN A 543 7.64 12.15 24.74
C ASN A 543 7.89 10.63 24.91
N LEU A 544 6.92 9.76 24.59
CA LEU A 544 7.07 8.29 24.79
C LEU A 544 7.82 7.57 23.66
N ASN A 545 7.95 8.20 22.49
CA ASN A 545 8.61 7.59 21.32
C ASN A 545 10.13 7.82 21.30
N SER A 546 10.65 8.81 22.05
CA SER A 546 12.10 9.16 22.08
C SER A 546 12.88 8.55 23.25
N THR A 547 12.20 7.88 24.19
CA THR A 547 12.80 7.34 25.42
C THR A 547 13.13 5.85 25.34
N TRP A 548 12.44 5.08 24.50
CA TRP A 548 12.66 3.63 24.41
C TRP A 548 14.11 3.28 24.04
N LEU A 549 14.68 3.94 23.03
CA LEU A 549 16.06 3.71 22.61
C LEU A 549 17.05 4.01 23.74
N LYS A 550 16.83 5.11 24.46
CA LYS A 550 17.66 5.49 25.62
C LYS A 550 17.55 4.49 26.76
N GLU A 551 16.33 4.04 27.09
CA GLU A 551 16.09 3.00 28.10
C GLU A 551 16.77 1.69 27.70
N CYS A 552 16.59 1.25 26.46
CA CYS A 552 17.19 0.03 25.91
C CYS A 552 18.72 0.06 26.00
N LEU A 553 19.34 1.12 25.49
CA LEU A 553 20.79 1.25 25.46
C LEU A 553 21.40 1.51 26.84
N ALA A 554 20.62 1.96 27.84
CA ALA A 554 21.08 2.15 29.21
C ALA A 554 21.12 0.85 30.04
N ILE A 555 20.41 -0.21 29.63
CA ILE A 555 20.40 -1.47 30.37
C ILE A 555 21.69 -2.26 30.09
N THR A 556 22.41 -2.60 31.14
CA THR A 556 23.66 -3.38 31.08
C THR A 556 23.50 -4.83 31.52
N GLU A 557 22.41 -5.15 32.24
CA GLU A 557 22.18 -6.48 32.81
C GLU A 557 21.41 -7.40 31.84
N PRO A 558 21.92 -8.61 31.51
CA PRO A 558 21.30 -9.49 30.51
C PRO A 558 19.85 -9.91 30.81
N ALA A 559 19.53 -10.17 32.08
CA ALA A 559 18.16 -10.52 32.48
C ALA A 559 17.20 -9.33 32.32
N ALA A 560 17.64 -8.12 32.70
CA ALA A 560 16.83 -6.91 32.59
C ALA A 560 16.56 -6.54 31.13
N ILE A 561 17.58 -6.62 30.26
CA ILE A 561 17.39 -6.32 28.83
C ILE A 561 16.51 -7.37 28.15
N SER A 562 16.67 -8.66 28.49
CA SER A 562 15.80 -9.72 27.95
C SER A 562 14.33 -9.46 28.31
N GLN A 563 14.05 -9.14 29.57
CA GLN A 563 12.70 -8.81 30.03
C GLN A 563 12.17 -7.54 29.36
N PHE A 564 13.02 -6.52 29.21
CA PHE A 564 12.65 -5.27 28.54
C PHE A 564 12.28 -5.49 27.08
N LEU A 565 13.08 -6.22 26.31
CA LEU A 565 12.80 -6.55 24.91
C LEU A 565 11.54 -7.42 24.76
N ASP A 566 11.35 -8.42 25.63
CA ASP A 566 10.14 -9.26 25.62
C ASP A 566 8.87 -8.48 25.95
N ALA A 567 8.94 -7.52 26.89
CA ALA A 567 7.82 -6.69 27.31
C ALA A 567 7.54 -5.49 26.38
N SER A 568 8.46 -5.17 25.46
CA SER A 568 8.36 -3.99 24.62
C SER A 568 7.24 -4.12 23.58
N PRO A 569 6.21 -3.25 23.63
CA PRO A 569 5.17 -3.21 22.62
C PRO A 569 5.69 -2.52 21.35
N VAL A 570 5.33 -3.05 20.19
CA VAL A 570 5.75 -2.54 18.87
C VAL A 570 5.49 -1.04 18.71
N ALA A 571 4.37 -0.54 19.23
CA ALA A 571 4.01 0.87 19.16
C ALA A 571 5.04 1.83 19.80
N ARG A 572 5.79 1.39 20.84
CA ARG A 572 6.85 2.20 21.46
C ARG A 572 8.10 2.35 20.59
N LEU A 573 8.23 1.52 19.55
CA LEU A 573 9.35 1.55 18.61
C LEU A 573 8.97 2.24 17.28
N SER A 574 7.81 2.89 17.22
CA SER A 574 7.40 3.65 16.04
C SER A 574 8.41 4.76 15.75
N GLY A 575 9.02 4.71 14.56
CA GLY A 575 10.06 5.67 14.13
C GLY A 575 11.48 5.36 14.62
N ILE A 576 11.72 4.22 15.29
CA ILE A 576 13.07 3.74 15.65
C ILE A 576 13.46 2.63 14.68
N GLU A 577 14.55 2.82 13.95
CA GLU A 577 15.05 1.81 13.02
C GLU A 577 15.75 0.67 13.76
N VAL A 578 15.64 -0.55 13.22
CA VAL A 578 16.31 -1.73 13.80
C VAL A 578 17.84 -1.57 13.85
N ALA A 579 18.40 -0.84 12.88
CA ALA A 579 19.82 -0.54 12.81
C ALA A 579 20.33 0.30 14.00
N GLU A 580 19.46 1.04 14.70
CA GLU A 580 19.85 1.91 15.82
C GLU A 580 20.09 1.16 17.13
N TRP A 581 19.59 -0.07 17.28
CA TRP A 581 19.68 -0.81 18.54
C TRP A 581 20.15 -2.25 18.40
N LEU A 582 19.82 -2.94 17.30
CA LEU A 582 20.15 -4.36 17.18
C LEU A 582 21.67 -4.62 17.17
N PRO A 583 22.50 -3.88 16.41
CA PRO A 583 23.96 -4.06 16.44
C PRO A 583 24.54 -3.82 17.84
N GLU A 584 24.10 -2.78 18.54
CA GLU A 584 24.53 -2.46 19.90
C GLU A 584 24.21 -3.57 20.91
N ILE A 585 23.01 -4.15 20.81
CA ILE A 585 22.61 -5.29 21.65
C ILE A 585 23.41 -6.55 21.29
N GLN A 586 23.64 -6.80 20.00
CA GLN A 586 24.42 -7.95 19.52
C GLN A 586 25.90 -7.85 19.92
N GLU A 587 26.51 -6.67 19.84
CA GLU A 587 27.90 -6.45 20.26
C GLU A 587 28.04 -6.58 21.77
N ARG A 588 27.15 -5.94 22.54
CA ARG A 588 27.23 -5.93 24.01
C ARG A 588 26.94 -7.30 24.63
N PHE A 589 26.07 -8.09 24.02
CA PHE A 589 25.59 -9.37 24.55
C PHE A 589 25.83 -10.54 23.58
N GLU A 590 26.92 -10.50 22.81
CA GLU A 590 27.22 -11.42 21.69
C GLU A 590 27.06 -12.92 22.04
N LEU A 591 27.41 -13.31 23.26
CA LEU A 591 27.35 -14.70 23.73
C LEU A 591 26.13 -15.00 24.63
N ASN A 592 25.22 -14.05 24.83
CA ASN A 592 24.05 -14.26 25.67
C ASN A 592 22.83 -14.71 24.86
N ALA A 593 22.64 -16.03 24.79
CA ALA A 593 21.58 -16.67 24.02
C ALA A 593 20.15 -16.22 24.40
N HIS A 594 19.90 -15.85 25.67
CA HIS A 594 18.58 -15.39 26.12
C HIS A 594 18.27 -13.95 25.65
N VAL A 595 19.27 -13.07 25.63
CA VAL A 595 19.13 -11.71 25.09
C VAL A 595 18.85 -11.78 23.59
N ILE A 596 19.63 -12.59 22.85
CA ILE A 596 19.43 -12.78 21.41
C ILE A 596 18.05 -13.38 21.11
N LEU A 597 17.55 -14.31 21.96
CA LEU A 597 16.20 -14.84 21.84
C LEU A 597 15.13 -13.76 22.02
N ALA A 598 15.28 -12.89 23.02
CA ALA A 598 14.35 -11.78 23.26
C ALA A 598 14.35 -10.78 22.09
N ALA A 599 15.54 -10.47 21.55
CA ALA A 599 15.68 -9.66 20.34
C ALA A 599 14.98 -10.32 19.13
N ALA A 600 15.16 -11.62 18.92
CA ALA A 600 14.50 -12.37 17.83
C ALA A 600 12.97 -12.28 17.90
N LYS A 601 12.39 -12.43 19.10
CA LYS A 601 10.95 -12.30 19.32
C LYS A 601 10.46 -10.87 19.04
N LEU A 602 11.22 -9.85 19.43
CA LEU A 602 10.88 -8.46 19.13
C LEU A 602 10.94 -8.19 17.62
N LEU A 603 12.00 -8.63 16.94
CA LEU A 603 12.14 -8.53 15.49
C LEU A 603 10.98 -9.20 14.74
N GLN A 604 10.56 -10.38 15.20
CA GLN A 604 9.38 -11.06 14.63
C GLN A 604 8.11 -10.20 14.78
N ARG A 605 7.90 -9.56 15.94
CA ARG A 605 6.76 -8.66 16.17
C ARG A 605 6.86 -7.37 15.35
N LEU A 606 8.09 -6.90 15.07
CA LEU A 606 8.39 -5.79 14.16
C LEU A 606 8.29 -6.17 12.67
N LYS A 607 7.95 -7.42 12.36
CA LYS A 607 7.89 -7.98 10.99
C LYS A 607 9.24 -8.02 10.26
N GLU A 608 10.35 -7.94 10.99
CA GLU A 608 11.71 -8.11 10.47
C GLU A 608 12.07 -9.60 10.39
N TYR A 609 11.35 -10.35 9.56
CA TYR A 609 11.33 -11.82 9.60
C TYR A 609 12.69 -12.45 9.32
N GLN A 610 13.45 -11.93 8.37
CA GLN A 610 14.76 -12.48 8.03
C GLN A 610 15.78 -12.26 9.16
N LEU A 611 15.79 -11.08 9.78
CA LEU A 611 16.62 -10.78 10.94
C LEU A 611 16.20 -11.63 12.15
N ALA A 612 14.89 -11.78 12.38
CA ALA A 612 14.35 -12.63 13.43
C ALA A 612 14.81 -14.09 13.28
N ILE A 613 14.75 -14.65 12.05
CA ILE A 613 15.23 -16.01 11.75
C ILE A 613 16.72 -16.14 12.10
N ASN A 614 17.54 -15.17 11.67
CA ASN A 614 18.98 -15.17 11.96
C ASN A 614 19.23 -15.16 13.49
N CYS A 615 18.56 -14.30 14.23
CA CYS A 615 18.69 -14.23 15.69
C CYS A 615 18.19 -15.52 16.38
N PHE A 616 17.07 -16.11 15.94
CA PHE A 616 16.62 -17.40 16.48
C PHE A 616 17.67 -18.50 16.27
N GLN A 617 18.27 -18.56 15.08
CA GLN A 617 19.31 -19.54 14.77
C GLN A 617 20.56 -19.32 15.64
N VAL A 618 20.99 -18.08 15.82
CA VAL A 618 22.11 -17.73 16.72
C VAL A 618 21.82 -18.15 18.16
N SER A 619 20.62 -17.87 18.68
CA SER A 619 20.23 -18.28 20.04
C SER A 619 20.31 -19.80 20.23
N VAL A 620 19.87 -20.58 19.23
CA VAL A 620 19.98 -22.04 19.23
C VAL A 620 21.44 -22.50 19.18
N SER A 621 22.27 -21.87 18.32
CA SER A 621 23.71 -22.16 18.23
C SER A 621 24.46 -21.85 19.53
N LEU A 622 24.01 -20.87 20.30
CA LEU A 622 24.53 -20.52 21.62
C LEU A 622 23.97 -21.42 22.75
N GLY A 623 23.16 -22.43 22.44
CA GLY A 623 22.72 -23.46 23.37
C GLY A 623 21.34 -23.23 24.01
N VAL A 624 20.60 -22.17 23.64
CA VAL A 624 19.22 -21.97 24.09
C VAL A 624 18.26 -22.45 23.01
N TYR A 625 17.77 -23.67 23.20
CA TYR A 625 16.77 -24.27 22.33
C TYR A 625 15.48 -24.58 23.09
N PHE A 626 14.37 -24.12 22.53
CA PHE A 626 13.03 -24.53 22.92
C PHE A 626 12.24 -24.92 21.66
N PRO A 627 11.39 -25.97 21.70
CA PRO A 627 10.60 -26.38 20.53
C PRO A 627 9.73 -25.27 19.91
N TYR A 628 9.31 -24.27 20.71
CA TYR A 628 8.55 -23.13 20.18
C TYR A 628 9.40 -22.21 19.30
N ILE A 629 10.73 -22.23 19.40
CA ILE A 629 11.61 -21.47 18.50
C ILE A 629 11.45 -21.98 17.06
N ASP A 630 11.41 -23.30 16.86
CA ASP A 630 11.16 -23.87 15.54
C ASP A 630 9.78 -23.44 15.02
N MET A 631 8.74 -23.41 15.87
CA MET A 631 7.43 -22.87 15.49
C MET A 631 7.51 -21.39 15.06
N MET A 632 8.24 -20.55 15.79
CA MET A 632 8.40 -19.12 15.47
C MET A 632 9.19 -18.92 14.17
N ILE A 633 10.24 -19.70 13.93
CA ILE A 633 10.97 -19.71 12.65
C ILE A 633 10.01 -20.14 11.51
N GLY A 634 9.16 -21.15 11.74
CA GLY A 634 8.15 -21.58 10.79
C GLY A 634 7.16 -20.47 10.43
N GLN A 635 6.73 -19.67 11.41
CA GLN A 635 5.89 -18.48 11.20
C GLN A 635 6.62 -17.38 10.42
N CYS A 636 7.91 -17.14 10.69
CA CYS A 636 8.72 -16.19 9.91
C CYS A 636 8.85 -16.62 8.44
N TRP A 637 9.13 -17.90 8.17
CA TRP A 637 9.18 -18.41 6.80
C TRP A 637 7.82 -18.37 6.11
N GLN A 638 6.73 -18.59 6.86
CA GLN A 638 5.38 -18.41 6.33
C GLN A 638 5.15 -16.96 5.87
N ALA A 639 5.57 -15.98 6.67
CA ALA A 639 5.45 -14.58 6.34
C ALA A 639 6.35 -14.14 5.17
N LEU A 640 7.46 -14.86 4.94
CA LEU A 640 8.35 -14.70 3.78
C LEU A 640 7.91 -15.55 2.56
N ASP A 641 6.71 -16.11 2.59
CA ASP A 641 6.14 -16.97 1.53
C ASP A 641 6.96 -18.25 1.19
N ASP A 642 7.91 -18.67 2.05
CA ASP A 642 8.65 -19.94 1.89
C ASP A 642 7.91 -21.09 2.59
N SER A 643 6.86 -21.56 1.92
CA SER A 643 5.99 -22.63 2.40
C SER A 643 6.72 -23.92 2.76
N LYS A 644 7.80 -24.27 2.02
CA LYS A 644 8.56 -25.50 2.25
C LYS A 644 9.34 -25.42 3.56
N LYS A 645 10.07 -24.33 3.79
CA LYS A 645 10.78 -24.13 5.06
C LYS A 645 9.80 -23.96 6.22
N SER A 646 8.71 -23.22 6.01
CA SER A 646 7.67 -23.06 7.02
C SER A 646 7.14 -24.41 7.52
N GLU A 647 6.71 -25.28 6.59
CA GLU A 647 6.19 -26.61 6.93
C GLU A 647 7.24 -27.49 7.63
N PHE A 648 8.50 -27.45 7.17
CA PHE A 648 9.60 -28.17 7.82
C PHE A 648 9.74 -27.81 9.30
N PHE A 649 9.77 -26.51 9.61
CA PHE A 649 9.97 -26.02 10.97
C PHE A 649 8.76 -26.28 11.89
N PHE A 650 7.52 -26.20 11.39
CA PHE A 650 6.34 -26.61 12.17
C PHE A 650 6.38 -28.11 12.52
N LYS A 651 6.70 -28.98 11.56
CA LYS A 651 6.86 -30.42 11.80
C LYS A 651 7.96 -30.69 12.82
N LYS A 652 9.09 -29.99 12.71
CA LYS A 652 10.20 -30.09 13.65
C LYS A 652 9.78 -29.73 15.08
N ALA A 653 9.04 -28.65 15.28
CA ALA A 653 8.50 -28.25 16.59
C ALA A 653 7.57 -29.33 17.19
N MET A 654 6.68 -29.90 16.37
CA MET A 654 5.75 -30.96 16.77
C MET A 654 6.47 -32.24 17.19
N VAL A 655 7.51 -32.64 16.45
CA VAL A 655 8.34 -33.81 16.81
C VAL A 655 9.08 -33.57 18.12
N ALA A 656 9.62 -32.37 18.32
CA ALA A 656 10.39 -32.03 19.52
C ALA A 656 9.52 -31.93 20.79
N ASN A 657 8.24 -31.56 20.68
CA ASN A 657 7.29 -31.64 21.80
C ASN A 657 5.87 -31.98 21.31
N PRO A 658 5.52 -33.29 21.23
CA PRO A 658 4.26 -33.74 20.66
C PRO A 658 3.04 -33.51 21.57
N ASN A 659 3.24 -33.06 22.81
CA ASN A 659 2.17 -32.79 23.76
C ASN A 659 1.76 -31.31 23.79
N ASN A 660 2.49 -30.42 23.12
CA ASN A 660 2.11 -29.02 23.04
C ASN A 660 0.99 -28.83 22.00
N PRO A 661 -0.24 -28.46 22.41
CA PRO A 661 -1.38 -28.35 21.50
C PRO A 661 -1.23 -27.17 20.50
N ILE A 662 -0.50 -26.12 20.86
CA ILE A 662 -0.34 -24.90 20.04
C ILE A 662 0.37 -25.20 18.73
N PHE A 663 1.26 -26.19 18.69
CA PHE A 663 2.01 -26.55 17.48
C PHE A 663 1.09 -27.12 16.39
N TYR A 664 0.16 -27.98 16.78
CA TYR A 664 -0.86 -28.53 15.88
C TYR A 664 -1.77 -27.44 15.34
N THR A 665 -2.22 -26.52 16.20
CA THR A 665 -3.07 -25.38 15.79
C THR A 665 -2.36 -24.47 14.79
N ASN A 666 -1.08 -24.15 14.98
CA ASN A 666 -0.34 -23.31 14.02
C ASN A 666 -0.04 -24.06 12.71
N TYR A 667 0.29 -25.35 12.79
CA TYR A 667 0.49 -26.14 11.57
C TYR A 667 -0.81 -26.29 10.77
N ALA A 668 -1.95 -26.46 11.44
CA ALA A 668 -3.27 -26.45 10.80
C ALA A 668 -3.53 -25.16 10.03
N LYS A 669 -3.20 -23.99 10.62
CA LYS A 669 -3.31 -22.69 9.93
C LYS A 669 -2.44 -22.61 8.68
N LEU A 670 -1.20 -23.12 8.73
CA LEU A 670 -0.36 -23.22 7.53
C LEU A 670 -1.01 -24.14 6.48
N LEU A 671 -1.54 -25.29 6.87
CA LEU A 671 -2.19 -26.21 5.95
C LEU A 671 -3.39 -25.59 5.22
N LEU A 672 -4.14 -24.71 5.88
CA LEU A 672 -5.19 -23.91 5.21
C LEU A 672 -4.61 -22.97 4.14
N VAL A 673 -3.47 -22.32 4.41
CA VAL A 673 -2.78 -21.47 3.43
C VAL A 673 -2.28 -22.31 2.24
N LEU A 674 -1.93 -23.57 2.47
CA LEU A 674 -1.52 -24.52 1.44
C LEU A 674 -2.69 -25.22 0.74
N ASN A 675 -3.95 -24.82 1.00
CA ASN A 675 -5.17 -25.45 0.46
C ASN A 675 -5.26 -26.97 0.74
N ARG A 676 -4.85 -27.39 1.95
CA ARG A 676 -4.88 -28.79 2.42
C ARG A 676 -5.89 -28.95 3.56
N ASP A 677 -7.15 -28.64 3.29
CA ASP A 677 -8.23 -28.56 4.30
C ASP A 677 -8.43 -29.86 5.10
N ASP A 678 -8.39 -31.02 4.44
CA ASP A 678 -8.56 -32.33 5.10
C ASP A 678 -7.47 -32.61 6.15
N GLU A 679 -6.25 -32.15 5.90
CA GLU A 679 -5.15 -32.28 6.83
C GLU A 679 -5.25 -31.20 7.92
N ALA A 680 -5.64 -29.98 7.57
CA ALA A 680 -5.87 -28.91 8.52
C ALA A 680 -6.92 -29.28 9.56
N GLU A 681 -8.05 -29.89 9.17
CA GLU A 681 -9.09 -30.36 10.10
C GLU A 681 -8.52 -31.32 11.15
N LYS A 682 -7.74 -32.31 10.69
CA LYS A 682 -7.10 -33.30 11.59
C LYS A 682 -6.16 -32.63 12.58
N GLN A 683 -5.37 -31.66 12.13
CA GLN A 683 -4.44 -30.94 13.00
C GLN A 683 -5.16 -30.01 13.99
N PHE A 684 -6.23 -29.32 13.59
CA PHE A 684 -7.04 -28.54 14.52
C PHE A 684 -7.71 -29.42 15.58
N GLU A 685 -8.30 -30.55 15.17
CA GLU A 685 -8.93 -31.51 16.08
C GLU A 685 -7.89 -32.05 17.09
N LEU A 686 -6.67 -32.41 16.65
CA LEU A 686 -5.58 -32.82 17.53
C LEU A 686 -5.16 -31.71 18.52
N GLY A 687 -5.03 -30.47 18.04
CA GLY A 687 -4.72 -29.31 18.88
C GLY A 687 -5.79 -29.06 19.94
N TYR A 688 -7.07 -29.15 19.57
CA TYR A 688 -8.21 -29.06 20.48
C TYR A 688 -8.21 -30.19 21.51
N GLN A 689 -8.07 -31.44 21.09
CA GLN A 689 -8.08 -32.60 21.99
C GLN A 689 -6.98 -32.52 23.05
N LYS A 690 -5.79 -32.06 22.69
CA LYS A 690 -4.66 -31.85 23.60
C LYS A 690 -4.80 -30.57 24.45
N GLY A 691 -5.57 -29.58 23.98
CA GLY A 691 -5.65 -28.23 24.53
C GLY A 691 -7.07 -27.78 24.87
N ARG A 692 -7.93 -28.65 25.43
CA ARG A 692 -9.36 -28.37 25.68
C ARG A 692 -9.64 -27.17 26.57
N LYS A 693 -8.67 -26.74 27.39
CA LYS A 693 -8.77 -25.58 28.29
C LYS A 693 -7.97 -24.37 27.80
N GLN A 694 -7.44 -24.41 26.58
CA GLN A 694 -6.63 -23.33 26.02
C GLN A 694 -7.40 -22.57 24.93
N PRO A 695 -7.79 -21.31 25.17
CA PRO A 695 -8.49 -20.49 24.19
C PRO A 695 -7.76 -20.40 22.84
N ALA A 696 -6.43 -20.41 22.86
CA ALA A 696 -5.59 -20.37 21.65
C ALA A 696 -5.72 -21.60 20.75
N CYS A 697 -6.28 -22.71 21.22
CA CYS A 697 -6.62 -23.90 20.42
C CYS A 697 -8.10 -23.90 20.02
N ILE A 698 -8.96 -23.50 20.95
CA ILE A 698 -10.42 -23.53 20.78
C ILE A 698 -10.87 -22.51 19.74
N ILE A 699 -10.41 -21.26 19.85
CA ILE A 699 -10.86 -20.19 18.96
C ILE A 699 -10.53 -20.51 17.50
N PRO A 700 -9.28 -20.84 17.13
CA PRO A 700 -8.96 -21.16 15.74
C PRO A 700 -9.71 -22.39 15.21
N TYR A 701 -9.95 -23.41 16.06
CA TYR A 701 -10.68 -24.59 15.61
C TYR A 701 -12.17 -24.29 15.37
N CYS A 702 -12.83 -23.60 16.29
CA CYS A 702 -14.21 -23.16 16.10
C CYS A 702 -14.37 -22.22 14.90
N GLU A 703 -13.39 -21.35 14.65
CA GLU A 703 -13.37 -20.48 13.47
C GLU A 703 -13.21 -21.30 12.17
N TYR A 704 -12.35 -22.31 12.17
CA TYR A 704 -12.26 -23.27 11.07
C TYR A 704 -13.59 -24.02 10.85
N LEU A 705 -14.19 -24.58 11.90
CA LEU A 705 -15.47 -25.29 11.83
C LEU A 705 -16.59 -24.38 11.29
N ASN A 706 -16.59 -23.12 11.69
CA ASN A 706 -17.52 -22.13 11.15
C ASN A 706 -17.30 -21.85 9.65
N LYS A 707 -16.05 -21.85 9.18
CA LYS A 707 -15.70 -21.68 7.77
C LYS A 707 -16.19 -22.86 6.91
N VAL A 708 -16.12 -24.09 7.45
CA VAL A 708 -16.60 -25.31 6.77
C VAL A 708 -18.06 -25.65 7.13
N ASP A 709 -18.83 -24.66 7.58
CA ASP A 709 -20.26 -24.74 7.94
C ASP A 709 -20.65 -25.82 8.99
N LYS A 710 -19.69 -26.27 9.79
CA LYS A 710 -19.88 -27.13 10.97
C LYS A 710 -20.20 -26.29 12.22
N ILE A 711 -21.14 -25.35 12.11
CA ILE A 711 -21.42 -24.32 13.12
C ILE A 711 -21.87 -24.94 14.46
N GLN A 712 -22.72 -25.98 14.43
CA GLN A 712 -23.23 -26.60 15.65
C GLN A 712 -22.10 -27.22 16.48
N LYS A 713 -21.16 -27.93 15.85
CA LYS A 713 -19.97 -28.48 16.52
C LYS A 713 -19.12 -27.37 17.17
N ALA A 714 -18.97 -26.22 16.48
CA ALA A 714 -18.25 -25.08 17.03
C ALA A 714 -18.94 -24.47 18.26
N ILE A 715 -20.28 -24.40 18.25
CA ILE A 715 -21.09 -23.95 19.40
C ILE A 715 -20.92 -24.92 20.58
N ASP A 716 -21.01 -26.22 20.33
CA ASP A 716 -20.89 -27.25 21.38
C ASP A 716 -19.51 -27.20 22.05
N ILE A 717 -18.45 -27.02 21.26
CA ILE A 717 -17.08 -26.85 21.78
C ILE A 717 -16.96 -25.58 22.63
N ALA A 718 -17.53 -24.45 22.17
CA ALA A 718 -17.46 -23.19 22.91
C ALA A 718 -18.26 -23.24 24.22
N ASN A 719 -19.46 -23.85 24.21
CA ASN A 719 -20.26 -24.10 25.41
C ASN A 719 -19.52 -25.01 26.40
N GLY A 720 -18.97 -26.14 25.93
CA GLY A 720 -18.25 -27.06 26.80
C GLY A 720 -17.03 -26.44 27.49
N PHE A 721 -16.40 -25.43 26.88
CA PHE A 721 -15.38 -24.63 27.57
C PHE A 721 -15.98 -23.71 28.64
N LEU A 722 -17.05 -23.00 28.30
CA LEU A 722 -17.68 -22.00 29.18
C LEU A 722 -18.41 -22.63 30.38
N ASP A 723 -18.84 -23.88 30.27
CA ASP A 723 -19.38 -24.68 31.38
C ASP A 723 -18.34 -24.88 32.50
N GLU A 724 -17.04 -24.87 32.16
CA GLU A 724 -15.95 -25.03 33.12
C GLU A 724 -15.22 -23.72 33.47
N LEU A 725 -15.04 -22.83 32.48
CA LEU A 725 -14.17 -21.65 32.58
C LEU A 725 -14.80 -20.43 31.89
N SER A 726 -14.93 -19.32 32.62
CA SER A 726 -15.32 -18.05 31.99
C SER A 726 -14.16 -17.44 31.21
N HIS A 727 -14.37 -17.13 29.92
CA HIS A 727 -13.38 -16.42 29.10
C HIS A 727 -14.07 -15.45 28.12
N PRO A 728 -13.79 -14.13 28.19
CA PRO A 728 -14.48 -13.13 27.38
C PRO A 728 -14.40 -13.37 25.87
N ALA A 729 -13.25 -13.82 25.35
CA ALA A 729 -13.10 -14.08 23.92
C ALA A 729 -13.90 -15.30 23.44
N ILE A 730 -14.10 -16.31 24.31
CA ILE A 730 -14.90 -17.49 23.98
C ILE A 730 -16.39 -17.14 24.02
N ASN A 731 -16.83 -16.36 25.01
CA ASN A 731 -18.20 -15.81 25.04
C ASN A 731 -18.52 -14.98 23.78
N ASN A 732 -17.58 -14.13 23.34
CA ASN A 732 -17.74 -13.36 22.10
C ASN A 732 -17.78 -14.27 20.86
N LEU A 733 -16.93 -15.31 20.80
CA LEU A 733 -16.97 -16.32 19.74
C LEU A 733 -18.32 -17.05 19.71
N LEU A 734 -18.81 -17.53 20.86
CA LEU A 734 -20.10 -18.19 20.99
C LEU A 734 -21.24 -17.28 20.51
N SER A 735 -21.26 -16.01 20.94
CA SER A 735 -22.23 -15.02 20.47
C SER A 735 -22.22 -14.90 18.94
N ARG A 736 -21.04 -14.84 18.31
CA ARG A 736 -20.91 -14.80 16.83
C ARG A 736 -21.45 -16.06 16.17
N LEU A 737 -21.12 -17.24 16.69
CA LEU A 737 -21.56 -18.52 16.15
C LEU A 737 -23.09 -18.67 16.26
N MET A 738 -23.66 -18.29 17.41
CA MET A 738 -25.11 -18.30 17.63
C MET A 738 -25.83 -17.32 16.69
N LEU A 739 -25.30 -16.11 16.48
CA LEU A 739 -25.86 -15.14 15.53
C LEU A 739 -25.88 -15.65 14.09
N LYS A 740 -24.84 -16.40 13.67
CA LYS A 740 -24.79 -16.98 12.33
C LYS A 740 -25.83 -18.11 12.17
N ARG A 741 -26.06 -18.89 13.23
CA ARG A 741 -27.06 -19.98 13.24
C ARG A 741 -28.49 -19.45 13.30
N ASP A 742 -28.76 -18.55 14.24
CA ASP A 742 -30.06 -17.97 14.51
C ASP A 742 -29.87 -16.54 15.06
N VAL A 743 -30.28 -15.56 14.26
CA VAL A 743 -30.05 -14.13 14.54
C VAL A 743 -30.73 -13.71 15.85
N GLU A 744 -31.93 -14.22 16.15
CA GLU A 744 -32.69 -13.82 17.33
C GLU A 744 -32.12 -14.46 18.60
N GLN A 745 -31.80 -15.76 18.57
CA GLN A 745 -31.12 -16.42 19.69
C GLN A 745 -29.74 -15.82 19.95
N GLY A 746 -28.98 -15.52 18.89
CA GLY A 746 -27.67 -14.90 19.01
C GLY A 746 -27.72 -13.50 19.61
N LYS A 747 -28.69 -12.67 19.21
CA LYS A 747 -28.92 -11.35 19.83
C LYS A 747 -29.31 -11.48 21.30
N ALA A 748 -30.20 -12.42 21.62
CA ALA A 748 -30.64 -12.66 23.00
C ALA A 748 -29.48 -13.09 23.90
N HIS A 749 -28.66 -14.06 23.44
CA HIS A 749 -27.47 -14.51 24.17
C HIS A 749 -26.47 -13.37 24.37
N TYR A 750 -26.18 -12.59 23.34
CA TYR A 750 -25.29 -11.43 23.44
C TYR A 750 -25.81 -10.40 24.45
N SER A 751 -27.10 -10.03 24.37
CA SER A 751 -27.71 -9.09 25.30
C SER A 751 -27.61 -9.58 26.75
N ASN A 752 -27.90 -10.86 27.00
CA ASN A 752 -27.78 -11.45 28.34
C ASN A 752 -26.33 -11.43 28.85
N ALA A 753 -25.36 -11.82 28.03
CA ALA A 753 -23.94 -11.78 28.39
C ALA A 753 -23.45 -10.35 28.70
N VAL A 754 -23.99 -9.33 28.02
CA VAL A 754 -23.71 -7.93 28.34
C VAL A 754 -24.41 -7.51 29.63
N LYS A 755 -25.68 -7.88 29.86
CA LYS A 755 -26.40 -7.61 31.12
C LYS A 755 -25.62 -8.14 32.33
N GLU A 756 -25.16 -9.39 32.26
CA GLU A 756 -24.37 -10.02 33.32
C GLU A 756 -23.04 -9.30 33.56
N ARG A 757 -22.35 -8.87 32.50
CA ARG A 757 -21.09 -8.13 32.61
C ARG A 757 -21.25 -6.76 33.26
N LEU A 758 -22.37 -6.10 32.99
CA LEU A 758 -22.71 -4.78 33.54
C LEU A 758 -23.34 -4.87 34.94
N ALA A 759 -23.81 -6.04 35.36
CA ALA A 759 -24.44 -6.23 36.66
C ALA A 759 -23.51 -5.81 37.81
N GLY A 760 -24.00 -4.95 38.69
CA GLY A 760 -23.24 -4.42 39.83
C GLY A 760 -22.14 -3.41 39.47
N LYS A 761 -22.03 -2.97 38.21
CA LYS A 761 -21.11 -1.90 37.80
C LYS A 761 -21.76 -0.53 37.92
N ASP A 762 -20.99 0.47 38.32
CA ASP A 762 -21.42 1.87 38.33
C ASP A 762 -21.37 2.48 36.92
N THR A 763 -22.42 2.19 36.13
CA THR A 763 -22.54 2.65 34.73
C THR A 763 -22.71 4.17 34.63
N LEU A 764 -23.44 4.80 35.56
CA LEU A 764 -23.67 6.24 35.58
C LEU A 764 -22.42 7.02 36.02
N GLY A 765 -21.70 6.55 37.03
CA GLY A 765 -20.41 7.12 37.44
C GLY A 765 -19.35 6.97 36.35
N TRP A 766 -19.31 5.82 35.66
CA TRP A 766 -18.46 5.63 34.49
C TRP A 766 -18.78 6.63 33.38
N LEU A 767 -20.06 6.83 33.05
CA LEU A 767 -20.49 7.77 32.01
C LEU A 767 -20.07 9.20 32.36
N ALA A 768 -20.34 9.63 33.60
CA ALA A 768 -19.95 10.95 34.09
C ALA A 768 -18.42 11.16 34.03
N SER A 769 -17.63 10.13 34.38
CA SER A 769 -16.17 10.20 34.29
C SER A 769 -15.66 10.29 32.85
N SER A 770 -16.32 9.60 31.91
CA SER A 770 -15.94 9.54 30.50
C SER A 770 -16.21 10.86 29.79
N CYS A 771 -17.32 11.53 30.12
CA CYS A 771 -17.67 12.84 29.54
C CYS A 771 -16.63 13.93 29.81
N LYS A 772 -15.82 13.81 30.87
CA LYS A 772 -14.76 14.79 31.20
C LYS A 772 -13.68 14.95 30.13
N VAL A 773 -13.61 14.02 29.18
CA VAL A 773 -12.61 14.01 28.09
C VAL A 773 -13.06 14.86 26.90
N PHE A 774 -14.34 15.20 26.80
CA PHE A 774 -14.92 15.91 25.67
C PHE A 774 -14.90 17.43 25.90
N ASP A 775 -14.65 18.20 24.84
CA ASP A 775 -14.52 19.67 24.93
C ASP A 775 -15.83 20.41 24.63
N SER A 776 -16.85 19.70 24.13
CA SER A 776 -18.12 20.27 23.68
C SER A 776 -19.29 19.72 24.47
N ALA A 777 -20.08 20.62 25.07
CA ALA A 777 -21.32 20.26 25.78
C ALA A 777 -22.31 19.49 24.88
N GLN A 778 -22.38 19.82 23.58
CA GLN A 778 -23.23 19.11 22.63
C GLN A 778 -22.74 17.68 22.37
N ALA A 779 -21.42 17.47 22.34
CA ALA A 779 -20.82 16.16 22.17
C ALA A 779 -20.96 15.30 23.43
N GLU A 780 -20.79 15.90 24.62
CA GLU A 780 -21.10 15.26 25.89
C GLU A 780 -22.55 14.77 25.93
N GLU A 781 -23.49 15.64 25.56
CA GLU A 781 -24.92 15.31 25.55
C GLU A 781 -25.25 14.19 24.56
N ASP A 782 -24.69 14.22 23.35
CA ASP A 782 -24.85 13.13 22.37
C ASP A 782 -24.30 11.80 22.87
N PHE A 783 -23.09 11.79 23.45
CA PHE A 783 -22.51 10.59 24.00
C PHE A 783 -23.38 10.01 25.13
N MET A 784 -23.84 10.85 26.05
CA MET A 784 -24.72 10.44 27.16
C MET A 784 -26.00 9.80 26.64
N ILE A 785 -26.70 10.46 25.72
CA ILE A 785 -27.97 9.96 25.17
C ILE A 785 -27.79 8.62 24.47
N ARG A 786 -26.71 8.46 23.71
CA ARG A 786 -26.40 7.18 23.04
C ARG A 786 -26.13 6.07 24.04
N CYS A 787 -25.28 6.30 25.04
CA CYS A 787 -24.97 5.32 26.08
C CYS A 787 -26.22 4.89 26.87
N LEU A 788 -27.04 5.85 27.29
CA LEU A 788 -28.31 5.58 27.99
C LEU A 788 -29.27 4.77 27.12
N SER A 789 -29.40 5.12 25.83
CA SER A 789 -30.23 4.37 24.88
C SER A 789 -29.78 2.91 24.71
N HIS A 790 -28.47 2.65 24.72
CA HIS A 790 -27.93 1.30 24.62
C HIS A 790 -28.20 0.45 25.86
N TRP A 791 -28.14 1.04 27.06
CA TRP A 791 -28.46 0.33 28.31
C TRP A 791 -29.95 0.12 28.50
N GLU A 792 -30.79 1.04 28.03
CA GLU A 792 -32.25 0.86 28.07
C GLU A 792 -32.68 -0.36 27.27
N LYS A 793 -32.07 -0.61 26.11
CA LYS A 793 -32.33 -1.81 25.30
C LYS A 793 -31.90 -3.11 25.99
N LEU A 794 -31.11 -3.02 27.06
CA LEU A 794 -30.70 -4.14 27.91
C LEU A 794 -31.58 -4.28 29.15
N LYS A 795 -32.53 -3.38 29.41
CA LYS A 795 -33.55 -3.61 30.44
C LYS A 795 -34.57 -4.55 29.82
#